data_AF-A0A1I3IQ90-F1
#
_entry.id   AF-A0A1I3IQ90-F1
#
_cell.length_a   1.000
_cell.length_b   1.000
_cell.length_c   1.000
_cell.angle_alpha   90.00
_cell.angle_beta   90.00
_cell.angle_gamma   90.00
#
_symmetry.space_group_name_H-M   'P 1'
#
loop_
_entity.id
_entity.type
_entity.pdbx_description
1 polymer ?
#
loop_
_entity_poly.entity_id
_entity_poly.type
_entity_poly.pdbx_seq_one_letter_code
_entity_poly.pdbx_strand_id
1 'polypeptide(L)'
;MITGTQNPVVGKEEIYQYSDGIDLFNSSNATYVWNIWKKKRDGVWINITKKPPKMGQKVSFKFGEKVLGEEFKLEVFKASPKMFSQEFEAKSVGEILVIPASSKIPKITKVELLYVDDTKGKTFSFMEKLRAKANCVGMFHQDVIFTLWEDDAKGSGHDSKNLFIDSKPGKVNSQGFAIAEFTLTKALMQKAMLGEADAKQLEFYVTVEYFKNNKHATNNVDVKNPFPQTQKPAAAKPSNPVKAKGSPAESKPASKKEEKGIMDTISDKWNELWDWGESKGTATKEKPPTVQKPIGKSTAMVKAVKKDDKKEDGTCPRCKIPVTAEQLKTIFPDADISILKETAEAYSKYMKDLNMNTCWNKAHFFAQAKIEAGTNLKLKTGEGFNYAVEALPAVPFKAFQAKDKNGHIIPNDLAFNYGRIDKNNLQLLQSKYNKSNLIFQAANSKLIANTAYSNRKDLGNNGGDDGWNYRGRGMVQLTGRVNYTNINTYSIKYLNIDILKEFEKVGTNMELAVLTSMGYLHRGGMPAKANGQSDENVISAIVGNDVFNKKGESLNHVPKQKAFNEITSKVFRVNDCIYGKKDETKKGDKNQYDIYVDTFEVKKITSKPDSDDYEYNVYMKGTKIKTYTLTKNRHNLLPFPETGTNWGRFGTRDKGGDNWINEKICAALLGFFYSLPNYNGYSKTLYFNDISASDGRNIGHAGHDLAGKDVDIRYPGSTSGGQTFWRDAMKAYKSEADIVIELENIISIGVKWKFTKNYAYKKGIKNTTGKATSVHQDHFHLGYR
;
A
#
# COMPACT_ATOMS: atom_id res chain seq x y z
N MET A 1 -21.53 25.10 34.99
CA MET A 1 -21.92 23.99 34.09
C MET A 1 -22.26 24.56 32.72
N ILE A 2 -21.86 23.89 31.63
CA ILE A 2 -22.30 24.27 30.28
C ILE A 2 -23.66 23.61 30.01
N THR A 3 -24.64 24.40 29.57
CA THR A 3 -25.94 23.95 29.09
C THR A 3 -26.03 24.14 27.58
N GLY A 4 -26.37 23.08 26.85
CA GLY A 4 -26.52 23.06 25.40
C GLY A 4 -26.67 21.62 24.89
N THR A 5 -27.10 21.45 23.64
CA THR A 5 -27.26 20.10 23.07
C THR A 5 -25.91 19.45 22.76
N GLN A 6 -25.73 18.19 23.16
CA GLN A 6 -24.57 17.39 22.75
C GLN A 6 -24.68 16.91 21.29
N ASN A 7 -25.89 16.92 20.73
CA ASN A 7 -26.17 16.48 19.37
C ASN A 7 -26.84 17.62 18.56
N PRO A 8 -26.10 18.70 18.23
CA PRO A 8 -26.65 19.83 17.51
C PRO A 8 -27.03 19.42 16.10
N VAL A 9 -28.19 19.90 15.66
CA VAL A 9 -28.69 19.61 14.32
C VAL A 9 -27.91 20.42 13.29
N VAL A 10 -27.25 19.76 12.34
CA VAL A 10 -26.50 20.44 11.28
C VAL A 10 -27.38 21.46 10.53
N GLY A 11 -26.82 22.63 10.24
CA GLY A 11 -27.53 23.74 9.60
C GLY A 11 -28.38 24.60 10.54
N LYS A 12 -28.71 24.10 11.74
CA LYS A 12 -29.37 24.88 12.80
C LYS A 12 -28.33 25.56 13.69
N GLU A 13 -28.66 26.77 14.13
CA GLU A 13 -27.85 27.47 15.12
C GLU A 13 -28.25 26.99 16.51
N GLU A 14 -27.27 26.53 17.29
CA GLU A 14 -27.47 25.99 18.63
C GLU A 14 -26.76 26.88 19.65
N ILE A 15 -27.43 27.11 20.77
CA ILE A 15 -26.94 28.03 21.79
C ILE A 15 -26.35 27.24 22.96
N TYR A 16 -25.13 27.63 23.34
CA TYR A 16 -24.41 27.09 24.48
C TYR A 16 -24.23 28.19 25.51
N GLN A 17 -24.56 27.88 26.76
CA GLN A 17 -24.50 28.83 27.86
C GLN A 17 -23.70 28.24 29.01
N TYR A 18 -22.89 29.06 29.65
CA TYR A 18 -22.22 28.72 30.90
C TYR A 18 -22.95 29.39 32.06
N SER A 19 -23.29 28.59 33.09
CA SER A 19 -23.83 29.07 34.36
C SER A 19 -22.88 28.68 35.49
N ASP A 20 -22.47 29.66 36.29
CA ASP A 20 -21.75 29.46 37.55
C ASP A 20 -22.83 29.20 38.61
N GLY A 21 -23.04 27.96 39.02
CA GLY A 21 -24.22 27.50 39.79
C GLY A 21 -24.37 28.11 41.19
N ILE A 22 -23.58 29.11 41.54
CA ILE A 22 -23.52 29.80 42.84
C ILE A 22 -23.85 31.30 42.69
N ASP A 23 -23.93 31.85 41.48
CA ASP A 23 -23.94 33.31 41.26
C ASP A 23 -25.32 33.85 40.89
N LEU A 24 -26.24 33.83 41.86
CA LEU A 24 -27.52 34.54 41.79
C LEU A 24 -27.41 36.01 42.24
N PHE A 25 -26.23 36.48 42.68
CA PHE A 25 -26.10 37.79 43.32
C PHE A 25 -24.84 38.63 43.01
N ASN A 26 -23.85 38.20 42.21
CA ASN A 26 -22.74 39.09 41.81
C ASN A 26 -22.68 39.40 40.31
N SER A 27 -22.85 40.68 40.00
CA SER A 27 -22.41 41.30 38.75
C SER A 27 -20.87 41.42 38.72
N SER A 28 -20.16 40.31 38.50
CA SER A 28 -18.72 40.37 38.26
C SER A 28 -18.43 40.65 36.78
N ASN A 29 -17.50 41.59 36.50
CA ASN A 29 -17.00 41.95 35.15
C ASN A 29 -16.15 40.84 34.50
N ALA A 30 -16.51 39.57 34.68
CA ALA A 30 -15.76 38.43 34.15
C ALA A 30 -16.08 38.21 32.66
N THR A 31 -15.04 38.12 31.84
CA THR A 31 -15.18 37.84 30.40
C THR A 31 -15.05 36.34 30.16
N TYR A 32 -16.03 35.74 29.49
CA TYR A 32 -15.99 34.32 29.12
C TYR A 32 -15.53 34.18 27.67
N VAL A 33 -14.61 33.25 27.39
CA VAL A 33 -14.05 33.00 26.05
C VAL A 33 -14.28 31.54 25.68
N TRP A 34 -14.84 31.30 24.49
CA TRP A 34 -15.16 29.96 24.03
C TRP A 34 -14.20 29.48 22.95
N ASN A 35 -13.63 28.31 23.20
CA ASN A 35 -12.82 27.57 22.25
C ASN A 35 -13.58 26.35 21.72
N ILE A 36 -13.39 26.05 20.44
CA ILE A 36 -13.89 24.85 19.79
C ILE A 36 -12.71 23.99 19.34
N TRP A 37 -12.76 22.71 19.70
CA TRP A 37 -11.78 21.71 19.34
C TRP A 37 -12.41 20.64 18.46
N LYS A 38 -11.67 20.11 17.48
CA LYS A 38 -12.09 18.99 16.63
C LYS A 38 -11.20 17.78 16.90
N LYS A 39 -11.79 16.58 17.03
CA LYS A 39 -11.04 15.34 17.20
C LYS A 39 -10.56 14.79 15.87
N LYS A 40 -9.29 14.45 15.77
CA LYS A 40 -8.70 13.75 14.61
C LYS A 40 -8.90 12.23 14.71
N ARG A 41 -8.63 11.52 13.60
CA ARG A 41 -8.72 10.05 13.51
C ARG A 41 -7.82 9.29 14.50
N ASP A 42 -6.73 9.92 14.93
CA ASP A 42 -5.79 9.41 15.93
C ASP A 42 -6.22 9.70 17.38
N GLY A 43 -7.37 10.35 17.58
CA GLY A 43 -7.94 10.69 18.88
C GLY A 43 -7.46 12.05 19.44
N VAL A 44 -6.58 12.78 18.75
CA VAL A 44 -6.04 14.05 19.22
C VAL A 44 -7.04 15.20 19.00
N TRP A 45 -7.21 16.07 20.01
CA TRP A 45 -8.02 17.29 19.92
C TRP A 45 -7.20 18.45 19.35
N ILE A 46 -7.75 19.15 18.35
CA ILE A 46 -7.13 20.34 17.76
C ILE A 46 -8.03 21.54 17.91
N ASN A 47 -7.47 22.64 18.42
CA ASN A 47 -8.18 23.91 18.53
C ASN A 47 -8.44 24.48 17.13
N ILE A 48 -9.70 24.63 16.76
CA ILE A 48 -10.15 25.20 15.48
C ILE A 48 -10.90 26.52 15.67
N THR A 49 -10.70 27.18 16.83
CA THR A 49 -11.36 28.43 17.16
C THR A 49 -10.94 29.52 16.20
N LYS A 50 -11.92 30.13 15.51
CA LYS A 50 -11.68 31.30 14.67
C LYS A 50 -11.30 32.50 15.53
N LYS A 51 -10.38 33.33 15.05
CA LYS A 51 -10.03 34.61 15.69
C LYS A 51 -10.86 35.74 15.06
N PRO A 52 -11.49 36.64 15.84
CA PRO A 52 -11.54 36.63 17.31
C PRO A 52 -12.45 35.50 17.87
N PRO A 53 -12.14 34.94 19.06
CA PRO A 53 -12.96 33.89 19.67
C PRO A 53 -14.32 34.43 20.09
N LYS A 54 -15.33 33.54 20.20
CA LYS A 54 -16.66 33.93 20.70
C LYS A 54 -16.56 34.23 22.20
N MET A 55 -17.15 35.35 22.63
CA MET A 55 -17.09 35.83 24.01
C MET A 55 -18.49 35.96 24.62
N GLY A 56 -18.57 35.87 25.95
CA GLY A 56 -19.79 36.01 26.74
C GLY A 56 -20.28 34.71 27.37
N GLN A 57 -21.20 34.82 28.34
CA GLN A 57 -21.77 33.67 29.04
C GLN A 57 -22.60 32.77 28.11
N LYS A 58 -23.12 33.32 27.00
CA LYS A 58 -23.98 32.63 26.04
C LYS A 58 -23.43 32.86 24.63
N VAL A 59 -23.15 31.80 23.88
CA VAL A 59 -22.63 31.84 22.52
C VAL A 59 -23.39 30.88 21.61
N SER A 60 -23.49 31.21 20.33
CA SER A 60 -24.07 30.31 19.33
C SER A 60 -23.01 29.51 18.60
N PHE A 61 -23.31 28.30 18.17
CA PHE A 61 -22.52 27.54 17.21
C PHE A 61 -23.44 26.96 16.13
N LYS A 62 -22.98 26.98 14.88
CA LYS A 62 -23.69 26.39 13.74
C LYS A 62 -22.76 25.40 13.05
N PHE A 63 -23.14 24.13 13.06
CA PHE A 63 -22.37 23.05 12.45
C PHE A 63 -22.86 22.81 11.02
N GLY A 64 -21.95 22.70 10.06
CA GLY A 64 -22.30 22.40 8.67
C GLY A 64 -22.51 20.90 8.43
N GLU A 65 -23.21 20.53 7.35
CA GLU A 65 -23.44 19.11 6.99
C GLU A 65 -22.14 18.32 6.78
N LYS A 66 -21.03 18.98 6.40
CA LYS A 66 -19.72 18.35 6.15
C LYS A 66 -19.06 17.76 7.40
N VAL A 67 -19.49 18.18 8.59
CA VAL A 67 -18.90 17.73 9.87
C VAL A 67 -19.86 16.82 10.65
N LEU A 68 -20.86 16.29 9.95
CA LEU A 68 -21.84 15.35 10.51
C LEU A 68 -21.13 14.12 11.09
N GLY A 69 -21.45 13.78 12.34
CA GLY A 69 -20.87 12.63 13.05
C GLY A 69 -19.40 12.81 13.47
N GLU A 70 -18.78 13.96 13.22
CA GLU A 70 -17.45 14.27 13.75
C GLU A 70 -17.55 14.74 15.21
N GLU A 71 -16.56 14.38 16.04
CA GLU A 71 -16.53 14.79 17.45
C GLU A 71 -15.87 16.17 17.62
N PHE A 72 -16.59 17.08 18.29
CA PHE A 72 -16.13 18.38 18.72
C PHE A 72 -16.14 18.50 20.24
N LYS A 73 -15.29 19.38 20.77
CA LYS A 73 -15.28 19.77 22.18
C LYS A 73 -15.41 21.27 22.26
N LEU A 74 -16.42 21.78 22.95
CA LEU A 74 -16.54 23.20 23.28
C LEU A 74 -16.01 23.40 24.70
N GLU A 75 -15.10 24.34 24.87
CA GLU A 75 -14.45 24.63 26.15
C GLU A 75 -14.55 26.13 26.44
N VAL A 76 -15.00 26.49 27.63
CA VAL A 76 -15.17 27.88 28.05
C VAL A 76 -14.14 28.25 29.11
N PHE A 77 -13.50 29.40 28.92
CA PHE A 77 -12.51 29.98 29.82
C PHE A 77 -13.10 31.22 30.48
N LYS A 78 -12.98 31.35 31.80
CA LYS A 78 -13.32 32.58 32.55
C LYS A 78 -12.07 33.41 32.70
N ALA A 79 -12.06 34.61 32.12
CA ALA A 79 -11.03 35.61 32.29
C ALA A 79 -11.41 36.54 33.45
N SER A 80 -10.62 36.50 34.52
CA SER A 80 -10.78 37.39 35.68
C SER A 80 -9.55 38.30 35.81
N PRO A 81 -9.73 39.59 36.15
CA PRO A 81 -8.60 40.46 36.45
C PRO A 81 -7.90 39.96 37.73
N LYS A 82 -6.56 39.93 37.73
CA LYS A 82 -5.80 39.59 38.94
C LYS A 82 -5.95 40.72 39.96
N MET A 83 -6.21 40.37 41.22
CA MET A 83 -6.55 41.29 42.32
C MET A 83 -5.54 42.43 42.56
N PHE A 84 -4.31 42.30 42.05
CA PHE A 84 -3.21 43.27 42.21
C PHE A 84 -2.43 43.55 40.93
N SER A 85 -2.97 43.26 39.74
CA SER A 85 -2.31 43.62 38.46
C SER A 85 -3.31 43.87 37.32
N GLN A 86 -2.87 44.56 36.27
CA GLN A 86 -3.63 44.74 35.03
C GLN A 86 -3.67 43.46 34.15
N GLU A 87 -3.13 42.33 34.64
CA GLU A 87 -3.12 41.07 33.90
C GLU A 87 -4.41 40.27 34.14
N PHE A 88 -4.87 39.59 33.10
CA PHE A 88 -6.02 38.68 33.17
C PHE A 88 -5.56 37.23 33.31
N GLU A 89 -6.19 36.47 34.20
CA GLU A 89 -6.01 35.01 34.28
C GLU A 89 -7.19 34.31 33.59
N ALA A 90 -6.91 33.44 32.63
CA ALA A 90 -7.90 32.65 31.91
C ALA A 90 -7.88 31.20 32.38
N LYS A 91 -8.90 30.78 33.13
CA LYS A 91 -9.05 29.40 33.63
C LYS A 91 -10.15 28.68 32.87
N SER A 92 -9.92 27.43 32.46
CA SER A 92 -10.97 26.58 31.90
C SER A 92 -12.01 26.30 32.99
N VAL A 93 -13.28 26.63 32.73
CA VAL A 93 -14.36 26.52 33.71
C VAL A 93 -15.48 25.57 33.29
N GLY A 94 -15.40 25.01 32.07
CA GLY A 94 -16.30 23.95 31.63
C GLY A 94 -15.98 23.44 30.23
N GLU A 95 -16.37 22.20 29.96
CA GLU A 95 -16.31 21.59 28.64
C GLU A 95 -17.56 20.76 28.32
N ILE A 96 -17.89 20.64 27.04
CA ILE A 96 -18.97 19.79 26.54
C ILE A 96 -18.54 19.14 25.21
N LEU A 97 -18.80 17.84 25.09
CA LEU A 97 -18.61 17.10 23.84
C LEU A 97 -19.84 17.25 22.95
N VAL A 98 -19.59 17.45 21.66
CA VAL A 98 -20.60 17.80 20.68
C VAL A 98 -20.40 16.97 19.42
N ILE A 99 -21.41 16.21 19.02
CA ILE A 99 -21.41 15.39 17.80
C ILE A 99 -22.56 15.89 16.92
N PRO A 100 -22.29 16.66 15.85
CA PRO A 100 -23.34 17.17 14.99
C PRO A 100 -24.16 16.03 14.40
N ALA A 101 -25.47 16.11 14.62
CA ALA A 101 -26.45 15.13 14.17
C ALA A 101 -27.20 15.68 12.95
N SER A 102 -27.72 14.77 12.14
CA SER A 102 -28.41 15.18 10.92
C SER A 102 -29.79 15.70 11.28
N SER A 103 -30.22 16.80 10.64
CA SER A 103 -31.65 17.19 10.63
C SER A 103 -32.51 16.22 9.84
N LYS A 104 -31.87 15.36 9.04
CA LYS A 104 -32.52 14.47 8.09
C LYS A 104 -32.25 13.04 8.53
N ILE A 105 -33.28 12.21 8.49
CA ILE A 105 -33.14 10.78 8.72
C ILE A 105 -32.12 10.23 7.71
N PRO A 106 -31.05 9.53 8.16
CA PRO A 106 -30.09 8.89 7.28
C PRO A 106 -30.80 7.97 6.29
N LYS A 107 -30.69 8.29 5.00
CA LYS A 107 -31.43 7.62 3.93
C LYS A 107 -30.66 7.59 2.60
N ILE A 108 -30.34 6.43 2.07
CA ILE A 108 -30.20 6.10 0.65
C ILE A 108 -31.53 6.39 -0.07
N THR A 109 -31.60 7.58 -0.66
CA THR A 109 -32.80 8.04 -1.37
C THR A 109 -33.00 7.36 -2.73
N LYS A 110 -31.90 7.01 -3.40
CA LYS A 110 -31.96 6.49 -4.77
C LYS A 110 -30.66 5.79 -5.15
N VAL A 111 -30.78 4.64 -5.80
CA VAL A 111 -29.67 3.99 -6.51
C VAL A 111 -29.87 4.17 -8.01
N GLU A 112 -28.81 4.53 -8.71
CA GLU A 112 -28.82 4.74 -10.16
C GLU A 112 -27.74 3.88 -10.80
N LEU A 113 -28.11 3.19 -11.87
CA LEU A 113 -27.15 2.53 -12.74
C LEU A 113 -26.75 3.50 -13.85
N LEU A 114 -25.45 3.68 -14.02
CA LEU A 114 -24.86 4.60 -14.99
C LEU A 114 -23.84 3.83 -15.85
N TYR A 115 -23.68 4.27 -17.09
CA TYR A 115 -22.55 3.88 -17.91
C TYR A 115 -21.26 4.53 -17.39
N VAL A 116 -20.12 4.15 -17.98
CA VAL A 116 -18.80 4.69 -17.62
C VAL A 116 -18.61 6.18 -17.90
N ASP A 117 -19.51 6.80 -18.68
CA ASP A 117 -19.53 8.23 -18.99
C ASP A 117 -20.51 9.02 -18.10
N ASP A 118 -21.01 8.40 -17.02
CA ASP A 118 -21.96 8.93 -16.04
C ASP A 118 -23.38 9.21 -16.58
N THR A 119 -23.70 8.77 -17.80
CA THR A 119 -25.08 8.78 -18.31
C THR A 119 -25.90 7.62 -17.76
N LYS A 120 -27.22 7.78 -17.62
CA LYS A 120 -28.10 6.74 -17.05
C LYS A 120 -28.14 5.50 -17.94
N GLY A 121 -27.85 4.35 -17.37
CA GLY A 121 -27.90 3.07 -18.05
C GLY A 121 -29.09 2.21 -17.62
N LYS A 122 -29.67 1.52 -18.59
CA LYS A 122 -30.75 0.54 -18.39
C LYS A 122 -30.37 -0.83 -18.96
N THR A 123 -29.76 -0.81 -20.14
CA THR A 123 -29.19 -2.00 -20.80
C THR A 123 -27.70 -1.81 -20.92
N PHE A 124 -26.90 -2.79 -20.55
CA PHE A 124 -25.45 -2.72 -20.49
C PHE A 124 -24.80 -3.77 -21.39
N SER A 125 -23.59 -3.50 -21.83
CA SER A 125 -22.73 -4.49 -22.47
C SER A 125 -22.12 -5.39 -21.39
N PHE A 126 -22.07 -6.69 -21.64
CA PHE A 126 -21.31 -7.59 -20.78
C PHE A 126 -19.82 -7.22 -20.67
N MET A 127 -19.30 -6.49 -21.66
CA MET A 127 -17.89 -6.09 -21.74
C MET A 127 -17.63 -4.69 -21.17
N GLU A 128 -18.65 -3.99 -20.66
CA GLU A 128 -18.49 -2.66 -20.05
C GLU A 128 -18.53 -2.72 -18.51
N LYS A 129 -18.06 -1.65 -17.87
CA LYS A 129 -18.24 -1.47 -16.43
C LYS A 129 -19.59 -0.81 -16.16
N LEU A 130 -20.32 -1.38 -15.22
CA LEU A 130 -21.51 -0.79 -14.62
C LEU A 130 -21.09 0.13 -13.48
N ARG A 131 -21.50 1.41 -13.48
CA ARG A 131 -21.35 2.29 -12.31
C ARG A 131 -22.67 2.36 -11.55
N ALA A 132 -22.66 1.98 -10.29
CA ALA A 132 -23.80 2.15 -9.39
C ALA A 132 -23.57 3.38 -8.51
N LYS A 133 -24.49 4.35 -8.56
CA LYS A 133 -24.46 5.57 -7.75
C LYS A 133 -25.59 5.54 -6.73
N ALA A 134 -25.27 5.61 -5.45
CA ALA A 134 -26.23 5.80 -4.37
C ALA A 134 -26.29 7.29 -3.99
N ASN A 135 -27.47 7.91 -4.12
CA ASN A 135 -27.74 9.24 -3.61
C ASN A 135 -28.28 9.10 -2.17
N CYS A 136 -27.62 9.74 -1.23
CA CYS A 136 -27.86 9.60 0.19
C CYS A 136 -28.10 10.97 0.84
N VAL A 137 -28.96 10.97 1.84
CA VAL A 137 -29.32 12.13 2.66
C VAL A 137 -28.99 11.79 4.10
N GLY A 138 -28.35 12.71 4.84
CA GLY A 138 -28.01 12.48 6.24
C GLY A 138 -26.95 11.40 6.48
N MET A 139 -26.23 10.98 5.44
CA MET A 139 -25.23 9.90 5.48
C MET A 139 -23.82 10.35 5.03
N PHE A 140 -23.50 11.65 5.09
CA PHE A 140 -22.18 12.14 4.65
C PHE A 140 -21.03 11.43 5.39
N HIS A 141 -20.01 11.00 4.65
CA HIS A 141 -18.82 10.28 5.13
C HIS A 141 -19.08 8.90 5.75
N GLN A 142 -20.33 8.44 5.75
CA GLN A 142 -20.69 7.08 6.15
C GLN A 142 -20.31 6.07 5.07
N ASP A 143 -20.04 4.85 5.50
CA ASP A 143 -19.71 3.73 4.61
C ASP A 143 -20.98 2.94 4.25
N VAL A 144 -21.10 2.55 2.99
CA VAL A 144 -22.20 1.75 2.44
C VAL A 144 -21.62 0.55 1.66
N ILE A 145 -22.41 -0.51 1.47
CA ILE A 145 -22.07 -1.64 0.62
C ILE A 145 -22.93 -1.58 -0.63
N PHE A 146 -22.30 -1.67 -1.80
CA PHE A 146 -22.99 -1.98 -3.04
C PHE A 146 -22.85 -3.49 -3.30
N THR A 147 -23.94 -4.16 -3.62
CA THR A 147 -23.91 -5.59 -3.97
C THR A 147 -24.63 -5.81 -5.29
N LEU A 148 -23.94 -6.48 -6.23
CA LEU A 148 -24.48 -6.87 -7.52
C LEU A 148 -25.04 -8.29 -7.45
N TRP A 149 -26.27 -8.45 -7.91
CA TRP A 149 -27.03 -9.69 -7.92
C TRP A 149 -27.52 -10.03 -9.33
N GLU A 150 -27.59 -11.30 -9.65
CA GLU A 150 -28.33 -11.82 -10.79
C GLU A 150 -29.82 -11.92 -10.44
N ASP A 151 -30.70 -11.53 -11.35
CA ASP A 151 -32.16 -11.64 -11.23
C ASP A 151 -32.62 -12.85 -12.07
N ASP A 152 -32.75 -14.03 -11.45
CA ASP A 152 -33.07 -15.30 -12.14
C ASP A 152 -34.53 -15.74 -11.93
N ALA A 153 -35.29 -15.04 -11.11
CA ALA A 153 -36.69 -15.33 -10.81
C ALA A 153 -37.67 -14.54 -11.72
N LYS A 154 -38.71 -15.22 -12.24
CA LYS A 154 -39.80 -14.54 -12.97
C LYS A 154 -40.65 -13.72 -12.01
N GLY A 155 -40.44 -12.41 -11.97
CA GLY A 155 -41.21 -11.43 -11.18
C GLY A 155 -40.33 -10.32 -10.63
N SER A 156 -40.91 -9.19 -10.21
CA SER A 156 -40.14 -8.07 -9.66
C SER A 156 -39.87 -8.28 -8.15
N GLY A 157 -38.62 -8.53 -7.76
CA GLY A 157 -38.17 -8.35 -6.37
C GLY A 157 -37.21 -9.43 -5.87
N HIS A 158 -36.70 -9.26 -4.66
CA HIS A 158 -35.79 -10.18 -3.98
C HIS A 158 -36.35 -11.62 -3.89
N ASP A 159 -35.84 -12.52 -4.73
CA ASP A 159 -36.04 -13.95 -4.59
C ASP A 159 -34.81 -14.57 -3.90
N SER A 160 -35.03 -15.57 -3.06
CA SER A 160 -33.96 -16.39 -2.47
C SER A 160 -33.13 -17.18 -3.48
N LYS A 161 -33.57 -17.23 -4.75
CA LYS A 161 -32.84 -17.85 -5.86
C LYS A 161 -31.82 -16.93 -6.51
N ASN A 162 -31.96 -15.61 -6.33
CA ASN A 162 -31.07 -14.61 -6.92
C ASN A 162 -29.62 -14.86 -6.51
N LEU A 163 -28.72 -14.90 -7.50
CA LEU A 163 -27.33 -15.29 -7.28
C LEU A 163 -26.45 -14.07 -6.97
N PHE A 164 -25.65 -14.16 -5.92
CA PHE A 164 -24.64 -13.17 -5.59
C PHE A 164 -23.54 -13.15 -6.67
N ILE A 165 -23.15 -11.96 -7.14
CA ILE A 165 -22.05 -11.80 -8.12
C ILE A 165 -20.80 -11.14 -7.51
N ASP A 166 -20.93 -9.92 -6.96
CA ASP A 166 -19.79 -9.16 -6.40
C ASP A 166 -20.31 -8.11 -5.41
N SER A 167 -19.45 -7.67 -4.49
CA SER A 167 -19.76 -6.60 -3.53
C SER A 167 -18.60 -5.62 -3.42
N LYS A 168 -18.93 -4.34 -3.25
CA LYS A 168 -17.97 -3.22 -3.19
C LYS A 168 -18.35 -2.25 -2.08
N PRO A 169 -17.42 -1.87 -1.19
CA PRO A 169 -17.66 -0.77 -0.28
C PRO A 169 -17.68 0.55 -1.06
N GLY A 170 -18.56 1.46 -0.65
CA GLY A 170 -18.58 2.85 -1.11
C GLY A 170 -18.65 3.79 0.09
N LYS A 171 -18.06 4.97 -0.06
CA LYS A 171 -18.11 6.01 0.98
C LYS A 171 -18.91 7.20 0.46
N VAL A 172 -19.92 7.62 1.22
CA VAL A 172 -20.75 8.77 0.84
C VAL A 172 -19.88 10.03 0.92
N ASN A 173 -19.73 10.72 -0.21
CA ASN A 173 -18.92 11.91 -0.30
C ASN A 173 -19.63 13.15 0.28
N SER A 174 -18.95 14.29 0.27
CA SER A 174 -19.49 15.58 0.74
C SER A 174 -20.60 16.17 -0.14
N GLN A 175 -20.90 15.54 -1.28
CA GLN A 175 -22.02 15.88 -2.17
C GLN A 175 -23.23 14.96 -1.94
N GLY A 176 -23.16 14.04 -0.98
CA GLY A 176 -24.27 13.17 -0.60
C GLY A 176 -24.46 11.98 -1.53
N PHE A 177 -23.40 11.47 -2.16
CA PHE A 177 -23.52 10.22 -2.93
C PHE A 177 -22.27 9.34 -2.82
N ALA A 178 -22.45 8.03 -3.03
CA ALA A 178 -21.39 7.04 -3.15
C ALA A 178 -21.45 6.37 -4.53
N ILE A 179 -20.31 5.91 -5.04
CA ILE A 179 -20.23 5.22 -6.34
C ILE A 179 -19.42 3.93 -6.18
N ALA A 180 -19.91 2.84 -6.78
CA ALA A 180 -19.18 1.59 -6.97
C ALA A 180 -19.18 1.17 -8.44
N GLU A 181 -18.10 0.52 -8.88
CA GLU A 181 -17.99 -0.02 -10.24
C GLU A 181 -17.99 -1.55 -10.23
N PHE A 182 -18.85 -2.15 -11.04
CA PHE A 182 -18.95 -3.58 -11.24
C PHE A 182 -18.59 -3.97 -12.67
N THR A 183 -18.00 -5.16 -12.84
CA THR A 183 -17.72 -5.72 -14.16
C THR A 183 -18.70 -6.85 -14.44
N LEU A 184 -19.57 -6.67 -15.43
CA LEU A 184 -20.65 -7.60 -15.74
C LEU A 184 -20.16 -8.93 -16.32
N THR A 185 -18.92 -8.99 -16.84
CA THR A 185 -18.28 -10.27 -17.22
C THR A 185 -18.15 -11.25 -16.06
N LYS A 186 -18.06 -10.78 -14.80
CA LYS A 186 -18.01 -11.68 -13.64
C LYS A 186 -19.29 -12.48 -13.49
N ALA A 187 -20.44 -11.86 -13.76
CA ALA A 187 -21.74 -12.52 -13.73
C ALA A 187 -21.83 -13.63 -14.79
N LEU A 188 -21.39 -13.32 -16.02
CA LEU A 188 -21.31 -14.32 -17.09
C LEU A 188 -20.37 -15.47 -16.77
N MET A 189 -19.20 -15.17 -16.18
CA MET A 189 -18.25 -16.21 -15.76
C MET A 189 -18.90 -17.16 -14.73
N GLN A 190 -19.71 -16.62 -13.82
CA GLN A 190 -20.42 -17.42 -12.83
C GLN A 190 -21.50 -18.31 -13.46
N LYS A 191 -22.29 -17.81 -14.42
CA LYS A 191 -23.21 -18.64 -15.23
C LYS A 191 -22.48 -19.76 -15.99
N ALA A 192 -21.36 -19.42 -16.63
CA ALA A 192 -20.54 -20.41 -17.35
C ALA A 192 -19.98 -21.48 -16.41
N MET A 193 -19.60 -21.11 -15.18
CA MET A 193 -19.16 -22.07 -14.15
C MET A 193 -20.31 -22.96 -13.64
N LEU A 194 -21.55 -22.47 -13.64
CA LEU A 194 -22.76 -23.23 -13.27
C LEU A 194 -23.34 -24.05 -14.42
N GLY A 195 -22.70 -24.04 -15.61
CA GLY A 195 -23.09 -24.83 -16.77
C GLY A 195 -24.10 -24.16 -17.71
N GLU A 196 -24.53 -22.94 -17.43
CA GLU A 196 -25.35 -22.14 -18.35
C GLU A 196 -24.45 -21.45 -19.38
N ALA A 197 -24.32 -22.08 -20.56
CA ALA A 197 -23.35 -21.65 -21.57
C ALA A 197 -23.81 -20.48 -22.47
N ASP A 198 -25.09 -20.12 -22.48
CA ASP A 198 -25.61 -19.10 -23.41
C ASP A 198 -26.66 -18.17 -22.78
N ALA A 199 -26.20 -17.20 -21.99
CA ALA A 199 -27.05 -16.11 -21.52
C ALA A 199 -27.16 -15.02 -22.60
N LYS A 200 -28.13 -15.18 -23.52
CA LYS A 200 -28.45 -14.12 -24.52
C LYS A 200 -28.75 -12.78 -23.85
N GLN A 201 -29.34 -12.83 -22.66
CA GLN A 201 -29.66 -11.67 -21.83
C GLN A 201 -29.46 -12.06 -20.36
N LEU A 202 -28.85 -11.17 -19.58
CA LEU A 202 -28.72 -11.29 -18.13
C LEU A 202 -29.48 -10.15 -17.47
N GLU A 203 -30.38 -10.49 -16.56
CA GLU A 203 -31.01 -9.50 -15.69
C GLU A 203 -30.25 -9.45 -14.38
N PHE A 204 -30.04 -8.23 -13.88
CA PHE A 204 -29.29 -8.01 -12.65
C PHE A 204 -29.83 -6.78 -11.93
N TYR A 205 -29.51 -6.70 -10.65
CA TYR A 205 -29.80 -5.51 -9.86
C TYR A 205 -28.67 -5.23 -8.89
N VAL A 206 -28.54 -3.96 -8.51
CA VAL A 206 -27.60 -3.54 -7.47
C VAL A 206 -28.39 -3.09 -6.26
N THR A 207 -28.11 -3.69 -5.11
CA THR A 207 -28.56 -3.18 -3.82
C THR A 207 -27.49 -2.33 -3.18
N VAL A 208 -27.91 -1.35 -2.38
CA VAL A 208 -27.02 -0.57 -1.55
C VAL A 208 -27.52 -0.58 -0.12
N GLU A 209 -26.65 -0.93 0.82
CA GLU A 209 -26.96 -1.10 2.23
C GLU A 209 -26.04 -0.23 3.10
N TYR A 210 -26.58 0.31 4.19
CA TYR A 210 -25.80 1.01 5.21
C TYR A 210 -25.39 0.05 6.33
N PHE A 211 -24.08 -0.02 6.65
CA PHE A 211 -23.59 -0.90 7.71
C PHE A 211 -24.09 -0.46 9.10
N LYS A 212 -24.76 -1.36 9.82
CA LYS A 212 -25.14 -1.19 11.25
C LYS A 212 -24.72 -2.41 12.05
N ASN A 213 -23.44 -2.49 12.45
CA ASN A 213 -22.95 -3.62 13.26
C ASN A 213 -23.39 -3.53 14.73
N ASN A 214 -24.70 -3.53 15.02
CA ASN A 214 -25.23 -3.89 16.34
C ASN A 214 -26.58 -4.59 16.15
N LYS A 215 -26.62 -5.90 16.43
CA LYS A 215 -27.88 -6.61 16.66
C LYS A 215 -28.62 -5.88 17.80
N HIS A 216 -29.82 -5.39 17.52
CA HIS A 216 -30.78 -5.04 18.56
C HIS A 216 -31.98 -5.95 18.40
N ALA A 217 -32.32 -6.64 19.49
CA ALA A 217 -33.45 -7.54 19.56
C ALA A 217 -34.74 -6.74 19.35
N THR A 218 -35.40 -6.93 18.21
CA THR A 218 -36.82 -6.64 18.01
C THR A 218 -37.38 -7.58 16.94
N ASN A 219 -38.68 -7.85 17.05
CA ASN A 219 -39.36 -9.04 16.52
C ASN A 219 -39.20 -9.30 15.03
N ASN A 220 -39.05 -10.59 14.71
CA ASN A 220 -38.90 -11.16 13.38
C ASN A 220 -39.99 -10.64 12.41
N VAL A 221 -39.54 -9.99 11.35
CA VAL A 221 -40.13 -10.15 10.02
C VAL A 221 -39.11 -10.97 9.24
N ASP A 222 -39.51 -12.15 8.78
CA ASP A 222 -38.65 -13.07 8.01
C ASP A 222 -38.21 -12.41 6.70
N VAL A 223 -36.95 -11.98 6.65
CA VAL A 223 -36.27 -11.59 5.40
C VAL A 223 -35.07 -12.50 5.22
N LYS A 224 -35.07 -13.29 4.14
CA LYS A 224 -34.03 -14.30 3.86
C LYS A 224 -32.70 -13.64 3.50
N ASN A 225 -31.70 -13.85 4.36
CA ASN A 225 -30.30 -13.45 4.17
C ASN A 225 -29.55 -14.51 3.31
N PRO A 226 -28.82 -14.13 2.25
CA PRO A 226 -28.15 -15.06 1.32
C PRO A 226 -26.89 -15.78 1.84
N PHE A 227 -26.54 -15.66 3.13
CA PHE A 227 -25.46 -16.47 3.73
C PHE A 227 -26.01 -17.68 4.52
N PRO A 228 -25.62 -18.93 4.21
CA PRO A 228 -25.99 -20.08 5.04
C PRO A 228 -25.29 -20.02 6.39
N GLN A 229 -26.07 -19.92 7.47
CA GLN A 229 -25.57 -20.11 8.84
C GLN A 229 -25.46 -21.60 9.14
N THR A 230 -24.30 -22.02 9.63
CA THR A 230 -24.04 -23.39 10.11
C THR A 230 -24.99 -23.76 11.25
N GLN A 231 -25.66 -24.90 11.10
CA GLN A 231 -26.68 -25.41 12.03
C GLN A 231 -26.09 -25.71 13.42
N LYS A 232 -26.76 -25.22 14.47
CA LYS A 232 -26.67 -25.76 15.84
C LYS A 232 -28.06 -26.25 16.28
N PRO A 233 -28.14 -27.26 17.16
CA PRO A 233 -29.38 -28.02 17.41
C PRO A 233 -30.45 -27.22 18.15
N ALA A 234 -31.71 -27.55 17.85
CA ALA A 234 -32.92 -26.85 18.28
C ALA A 234 -33.21 -26.94 19.80
N ALA A 235 -33.62 -25.83 20.39
CA ALA A 235 -34.30 -25.78 21.69
C ALA A 235 -35.79 -25.39 21.48
N ALA A 236 -36.67 -26.00 22.27
CA ALA A 236 -38.13 -26.02 22.10
C ALA A 236 -38.83 -24.66 22.34
N LYS A 237 -39.97 -24.46 21.67
CA LYS A 237 -40.87 -23.28 21.79
C LYS A 237 -41.78 -23.35 23.02
N PRO A 238 -42.11 -22.22 23.69
CA PRO A 238 -43.25 -22.12 24.60
C PRO A 238 -44.54 -21.63 23.89
N SER A 239 -45.70 -22.12 24.32
CA SER A 239 -47.05 -21.76 23.84
C SER A 239 -47.70 -20.67 24.73
N ASN A 240 -48.48 -19.77 24.12
CA ASN A 240 -49.25 -18.73 24.83
C ASN A 240 -50.61 -19.28 25.34
N PRO A 241 -51.09 -18.82 26.52
CA PRO A 241 -52.29 -19.35 27.16
C PRO A 241 -53.59 -18.79 26.55
N VAL A 242 -54.59 -19.67 26.44
CA VAL A 242 -55.97 -19.38 26.04
C VAL A 242 -56.70 -18.66 27.18
N LYS A 243 -57.43 -17.56 26.87
CA LYS A 243 -58.29 -16.87 27.85
C LYS A 243 -59.45 -17.79 28.28
N ALA A 244 -59.63 -17.94 29.59
CA ALA A 244 -60.64 -18.81 30.19
C ALA A 244 -62.07 -18.25 30.05
N LYS A 245 -63.02 -19.13 29.72
CA LYS A 245 -64.46 -18.85 29.68
C LYS A 245 -64.97 -18.46 31.08
N GLY A 246 -65.78 -17.40 31.17
CA GLY A 246 -66.44 -16.99 32.44
C GLY A 246 -65.70 -15.94 33.27
N SER A 247 -64.76 -15.18 32.71
CA SER A 247 -64.12 -14.05 33.40
C SER A 247 -64.84 -12.72 33.11
N PRO A 248 -64.74 -11.69 33.99
CA PRO A 248 -65.32 -10.36 33.76
C PRO A 248 -64.80 -9.62 32.51
N ALA A 249 -63.84 -10.22 31.79
CA ALA A 249 -63.31 -9.72 30.53
C ALA A 249 -64.10 -10.19 29.28
N GLU A 250 -65.13 -11.03 29.44
CA GLU A 250 -66.01 -11.49 28.35
C GLU A 250 -67.18 -10.52 28.06
N SER A 251 -67.49 -9.59 28.98
CA SER A 251 -68.68 -8.73 28.94
C SER A 251 -68.44 -7.24 28.61
N LYS A 252 -67.31 -6.88 27.97
CA LYS A 252 -67.09 -5.50 27.47
C LYS A 252 -67.36 -5.40 25.96
N PRO A 253 -68.21 -4.47 25.49
CA PRO A 253 -68.47 -4.26 24.07
C PRO A 253 -67.24 -3.68 23.35
N ALA A 254 -67.14 -3.93 22.05
CA ALA A 254 -66.12 -3.35 21.18
C ALA A 254 -66.22 -1.81 21.20
N SER A 255 -65.12 -1.11 21.48
CA SER A 255 -65.13 0.36 21.50
C SER A 255 -64.98 0.93 20.08
N LYS A 256 -65.86 1.87 19.75
CA LYS A 256 -65.87 2.67 18.52
C LYS A 256 -64.56 3.45 18.31
N LYS A 257 -63.64 2.86 17.55
CA LYS A 257 -62.58 3.56 16.81
C LYS A 257 -62.74 3.37 15.29
N GLU A 258 -63.96 3.06 14.87
CA GLU A 258 -64.44 3.05 13.49
C GLU A 258 -65.60 4.05 13.41
N GLU A 259 -65.30 5.32 13.11
CA GLU A 259 -66.11 6.27 12.32
C GLU A 259 -65.43 7.66 12.33
N LYS A 260 -64.65 7.88 11.25
CA LYS A 260 -64.22 9.14 10.60
C LYS A 260 -64.16 10.45 11.39
N GLY A 261 -62.97 11.09 11.37
CA GLY A 261 -62.85 12.55 11.62
C GLY A 261 -61.43 13.12 11.78
N ILE A 262 -60.58 12.95 10.75
CA ILE A 262 -59.47 13.81 10.25
C ILE A 262 -58.73 14.82 11.17
N MET A 263 -57.40 14.83 10.98
CA MET A 263 -56.31 15.76 11.37
C MET A 263 -55.59 15.35 12.68
N ASP A 264 -54.28 15.13 12.74
CA ASP A 264 -53.24 15.65 11.88
C ASP A 264 -51.98 14.76 11.90
N THR A 265 -51.48 14.53 10.70
CA THR A 265 -50.07 14.56 10.29
C THR A 265 -48.96 14.22 11.33
N ILE A 266 -48.12 13.27 10.90
CA ILE A 266 -46.74 13.03 11.37
C ILE A 266 -46.63 12.20 12.66
N SER A 267 -46.94 10.91 12.62
CA SER A 267 -46.28 9.96 13.55
C SER A 267 -46.12 8.52 13.08
N ASP A 268 -46.81 8.06 12.02
CA ASP A 268 -46.72 6.64 11.61
C ASP A 268 -45.62 6.33 10.57
N LYS A 269 -44.54 7.13 10.53
CA LYS A 269 -43.41 6.95 9.58
C LYS A 269 -42.07 6.63 10.24
N TRP A 270 -42.07 6.11 11.47
CA TRP A 270 -40.83 6.02 12.27
C TRP A 270 -40.49 4.64 12.83
N ASN A 271 -41.17 3.58 12.42
CA ASN A 271 -40.78 2.21 12.75
C ASN A 271 -40.53 1.38 11.50
N GLU A 272 -39.45 1.70 10.78
CA GLU A 272 -38.69 0.80 9.89
C GLU A 272 -37.58 1.64 9.23
N LEU A 273 -36.37 1.62 9.80
CA LEU A 273 -35.20 2.25 9.18
C LEU A 273 -34.15 1.20 8.88
N TRP A 274 -34.57 0.25 8.04
CA TRP A 274 -33.71 -0.50 7.12
C TRP A 274 -33.74 0.27 5.82
N ASP A 275 -32.72 1.09 5.57
CA ASP A 275 -32.68 1.84 4.33
C ASP A 275 -31.73 1.17 3.35
N TRP A 276 -32.36 0.50 2.39
CA TRP A 276 -31.73 -0.12 1.25
C TRP A 276 -32.36 0.46 -0.01
N GLY A 277 -31.58 0.57 -1.08
CA GLY A 277 -32.09 0.97 -2.38
C GLY A 277 -31.70 -0.03 -3.44
N GLU A 278 -32.57 -0.26 -4.41
CA GLU A 278 -32.28 -1.07 -5.60
C GLU A 278 -32.35 -0.26 -6.89
N SER A 279 -31.58 -0.71 -7.88
CA SER A 279 -31.83 -0.37 -9.27
C SER A 279 -31.57 -1.60 -10.13
N LYS A 280 -32.52 -1.91 -11.01
CA LYS A 280 -32.45 -3.02 -11.95
C LYS A 280 -31.82 -2.60 -13.28
N GLY A 281 -31.15 -3.54 -13.93
CA GLY A 281 -30.56 -3.38 -15.25
C GLY A 281 -30.51 -4.71 -15.99
N THR A 282 -30.32 -4.62 -17.30
CA THR A 282 -30.19 -5.78 -18.18
C THR A 282 -28.84 -5.71 -18.88
N ALA A 283 -28.18 -6.83 -19.15
CA ALA A 283 -27.03 -6.88 -20.04
C ALA A 283 -27.26 -7.80 -21.23
N THR A 284 -26.77 -7.38 -22.40
CA THR A 284 -26.85 -8.14 -23.65
C THR A 284 -25.51 -8.14 -24.37
N LYS A 285 -25.29 -9.17 -25.20
CA LYS A 285 -24.04 -9.36 -25.96
C LYS A 285 -23.99 -8.48 -27.20
N GLU A 286 -25.15 -8.13 -27.73
CA GLU A 286 -25.33 -7.35 -28.95
C GLU A 286 -25.13 -5.85 -28.71
N LYS A 287 -25.18 -5.40 -27.45
CA LYS A 287 -24.95 -4.00 -27.11
C LYS A 287 -23.44 -3.68 -27.11
N PRO A 288 -22.97 -2.73 -27.94
CA PRO A 288 -21.59 -2.29 -27.91
C PRO A 288 -21.30 -1.50 -26.60
N PRO A 289 -20.09 -1.59 -26.03
CA PRO A 289 -19.70 -0.81 -24.86
C PRO A 289 -19.81 0.71 -25.10
N THR A 290 -20.22 1.44 -24.06
CA THR A 290 -20.28 2.91 -24.12
C THR A 290 -18.86 3.49 -24.21
N VAL A 291 -18.57 4.18 -25.31
CA VAL A 291 -17.28 4.84 -25.55
C VAL A 291 -17.21 6.12 -24.72
N GLN A 292 -16.20 6.26 -23.84
CA GLN A 292 -15.98 7.50 -23.12
C GLN A 292 -15.73 8.65 -24.10
N LYS A 293 -16.50 9.74 -23.98
CA LYS A 293 -16.25 10.94 -24.79
C LYS A 293 -14.84 11.47 -24.51
N PRO A 294 -14.01 11.69 -25.54
CA PRO A 294 -12.74 12.37 -25.36
C PRO A 294 -13.01 13.82 -24.95
N ILE A 295 -12.34 14.30 -23.91
CA ILE A 295 -12.12 15.73 -23.70
C ILE A 295 -11.25 16.18 -24.89
N GLY A 296 -11.85 16.94 -25.81
CA GLY A 296 -11.38 17.19 -27.19
C GLY A 296 -9.96 17.78 -27.34
N LYS A 297 -9.34 17.81 -28.54
CA LYS A 297 -9.87 17.95 -29.91
C LYS A 297 -9.02 17.18 -30.95
N SER A 298 -9.66 16.81 -32.07
CA SER A 298 -9.04 16.24 -33.28
C SER A 298 -8.49 17.31 -34.24
N THR A 299 -7.71 16.83 -35.20
CA THR A 299 -6.66 17.42 -36.06
C THR A 299 -7.08 18.31 -37.23
N ALA A 300 -6.22 19.30 -37.55
CA ALA A 300 -5.99 19.80 -38.91
C ALA A 300 -4.51 20.20 -39.05
N MET A 301 -3.84 19.75 -40.12
CA MET A 301 -2.42 19.98 -40.39
C MET A 301 -2.18 21.37 -41.00
N VAL A 302 -1.40 22.25 -40.34
CA VAL A 302 -0.52 23.27 -40.97
C VAL A 302 0.65 23.60 -40.04
N LYS A 303 1.85 23.72 -40.66
CA LYS A 303 3.20 24.13 -40.22
C LYS A 303 3.43 24.70 -38.81
N ALA A 304 4.59 24.27 -38.30
CA ALA A 304 5.26 24.64 -37.05
C ALA A 304 5.12 26.12 -36.64
N VAL A 305 4.54 26.32 -35.45
CA VAL A 305 4.78 27.48 -34.59
C VAL A 305 4.90 26.96 -33.16
N LYS A 306 6.04 27.21 -32.52
CA LYS A 306 6.26 26.98 -31.09
C LYS A 306 5.18 27.71 -30.30
N LYS A 307 4.51 27.03 -29.36
CA LYS A 307 3.91 27.70 -28.20
C LYS A 307 3.75 26.76 -27.02
N ASP A 308 4.09 27.33 -25.88
CA ASP A 308 4.31 26.73 -24.57
C ASP A 308 3.13 25.91 -24.04
N ASP A 309 3.41 24.63 -23.76
CA ASP A 309 2.52 23.80 -22.97
C ASP A 309 2.64 24.16 -21.49
N LYS A 310 1.50 24.53 -20.90
CA LYS A 310 1.32 24.64 -19.46
C LYS A 310 1.72 23.32 -18.81
N LYS A 311 2.66 23.39 -17.86
CA LYS A 311 3.17 22.26 -17.09
C LYS A 311 2.02 21.52 -16.38
N GLU A 312 1.94 20.21 -16.58
CA GLU A 312 1.24 19.28 -15.68
C GLU A 312 2.18 18.95 -14.51
N ASP A 313 1.94 19.60 -13.39
CA ASP A 313 2.70 19.52 -12.15
C ASP A 313 2.83 18.07 -11.65
N GLY A 314 4.07 17.58 -11.47
CA GLY A 314 4.37 16.33 -10.75
C GLY A 314 4.38 15.00 -11.51
N THR A 315 4.34 14.96 -12.86
CA THR A 315 4.50 13.69 -13.61
C THR A 315 5.87 13.56 -14.26
N CYS A 316 6.54 12.41 -14.10
CA CYS A 316 7.87 12.17 -14.66
C CYS A 316 7.84 12.20 -16.20
N PRO A 317 8.65 13.06 -16.85
CA PRO A 317 8.60 13.25 -18.30
C PRO A 317 8.97 11.98 -19.07
N ARG A 318 9.76 11.07 -18.49
CA ARG A 318 10.19 9.81 -19.12
C ARG A 318 9.24 8.64 -18.92
N CYS A 319 8.35 8.70 -17.93
CA CYS A 319 7.39 7.61 -17.70
C CYS A 319 6.44 7.48 -18.90
N LYS A 320 5.93 8.58 -19.43
CA LYS A 320 4.98 8.50 -20.55
C LYS A 320 5.64 8.24 -21.93
N ILE A 321 6.98 8.29 -22.03
CA ILE A 321 7.69 8.10 -23.31
C ILE A 321 7.63 6.63 -23.75
N PRO A 322 7.27 6.33 -25.01
CA PRO A 322 7.33 4.97 -25.56
C PRO A 322 8.71 4.32 -25.39
N VAL A 323 8.71 3.00 -25.24
CA VAL A 323 9.94 2.19 -25.33
C VAL A 323 10.41 2.19 -26.78
N THR A 324 11.73 2.24 -27.02
CA THR A 324 12.29 2.20 -28.37
C THR A 324 13.09 0.93 -28.65
N ALA A 325 13.25 0.58 -29.92
CA ALA A 325 14.03 -0.59 -30.33
C ALA A 325 15.52 -0.46 -29.91
N GLU A 326 16.08 0.73 -29.89
CA GLU A 326 17.47 1.00 -29.47
C GLU A 326 17.67 0.75 -27.97
N GLN A 327 16.70 1.17 -27.15
CA GLN A 327 16.66 0.82 -25.73
C GLN A 327 16.64 -0.69 -25.55
N LEU A 328 15.79 -1.39 -26.31
CA LEU A 328 15.71 -2.84 -26.24
C LEU A 328 16.94 -3.54 -26.82
N LYS A 329 17.64 -2.98 -27.80
CA LYS A 329 18.89 -3.55 -28.34
C LYS A 329 20.00 -3.59 -27.30
N THR A 330 20.01 -2.62 -26.38
CA THR A 330 20.92 -2.61 -25.22
C THR A 330 20.59 -3.73 -24.23
N ILE A 331 19.30 -4.07 -24.09
CA ILE A 331 18.82 -5.11 -23.17
C ILE A 331 18.96 -6.51 -23.79
N PHE A 332 18.69 -6.64 -25.10
CA PHE A 332 18.66 -7.87 -25.87
C PHE A 332 19.62 -7.74 -27.08
N PRO A 333 20.94 -7.81 -26.84
CA PRO A 333 21.94 -7.54 -27.88
C PRO A 333 21.87 -8.52 -29.05
N ASP A 334 21.39 -9.74 -28.81
CA ASP A 334 21.36 -10.81 -29.82
C ASP A 334 20.01 -10.86 -30.56
N ALA A 335 19.06 -9.98 -30.24
CA ALA A 335 17.74 -9.96 -30.88
C ALA A 335 17.77 -9.21 -32.22
N ASP A 336 16.97 -9.69 -33.18
CA ASP A 336 16.76 -9.02 -34.46
C ASP A 336 16.02 -7.69 -34.25
N ILE A 337 16.39 -6.67 -35.04
CA ILE A 337 15.82 -5.32 -34.88
C ILE A 337 14.31 -5.28 -35.12
N SER A 338 13.77 -6.15 -35.97
CA SER A 338 12.32 -6.30 -36.20
C SER A 338 11.59 -6.79 -34.95
N ILE A 339 12.12 -7.83 -34.29
CA ILE A 339 11.60 -8.36 -33.02
C ILE A 339 11.60 -7.27 -31.94
N LEU A 340 12.68 -6.48 -31.87
CA LEU A 340 12.79 -5.38 -30.91
C LEU A 340 11.78 -4.28 -31.18
N LYS A 341 11.56 -3.94 -32.45
CA LYS A 341 10.56 -2.94 -32.85
C LYS A 341 9.16 -3.40 -32.47
N GLU A 342 8.77 -4.62 -32.83
CA GLU A 342 7.47 -5.20 -32.47
C GLU A 342 7.26 -5.24 -30.95
N THR A 343 8.29 -5.65 -30.19
CA THR A 343 8.23 -5.69 -28.72
C THR A 343 8.03 -4.29 -28.14
N ALA A 344 8.80 -3.31 -28.61
CA ALA A 344 8.76 -1.94 -28.13
C ALA A 344 7.40 -1.28 -28.43
N GLU A 345 6.87 -1.48 -29.63
CA GLU A 345 5.55 -1.01 -30.06
C GLU A 345 4.44 -1.66 -29.21
N ALA A 346 4.47 -2.98 -29.04
CA ALA A 346 3.48 -3.70 -28.24
C ALA A 346 3.50 -3.25 -26.77
N TYR A 347 4.67 -3.14 -26.13
CA TYR A 347 4.75 -2.68 -24.74
C TYR A 347 4.21 -1.26 -24.60
N SER A 348 4.62 -0.38 -25.52
CA SER A 348 4.22 1.04 -25.52
C SER A 348 2.72 1.22 -25.75
N LYS A 349 2.10 0.36 -26.56
CA LYS A 349 0.65 0.35 -26.81
C LYS A 349 -0.15 0.12 -25.54
N TYR A 350 0.29 -0.79 -24.65
CA TYR A 350 -0.48 -1.21 -23.48
C TYR A 350 -0.05 -0.59 -22.15
N MET A 351 1.16 -0.02 -22.06
CA MET A 351 1.74 0.41 -20.78
C MET A 351 0.91 1.45 -20.04
N LYS A 352 0.19 2.33 -20.74
CA LYS A 352 -0.65 3.35 -20.10
C LYS A 352 -1.89 2.72 -19.47
N ASP A 353 -2.61 1.92 -20.23
CA ASP A 353 -3.86 1.29 -19.78
C ASP A 353 -3.64 0.28 -18.65
N LEU A 354 -2.45 -0.31 -18.60
CA LEU A 354 -2.03 -1.21 -17.54
C LEU A 354 -1.31 -0.51 -16.38
N ASN A 355 -1.19 0.82 -16.37
CA ASN A 355 -0.41 1.57 -15.37
C ASN A 355 1.03 1.04 -15.21
N MET A 356 1.61 0.52 -16.29
CA MET A 356 2.97 -0.03 -16.37
C MET A 356 3.93 0.91 -17.12
N ASN A 357 3.60 2.20 -17.20
CA ASN A 357 4.37 3.17 -17.97
C ASN A 357 5.56 3.74 -17.21
N THR A 358 5.73 3.53 -15.90
CA THR A 358 6.82 4.20 -15.19
C THR A 358 8.20 3.70 -15.61
N CYS A 359 9.25 4.52 -15.39
CA CYS A 359 10.64 4.07 -15.59
C CYS A 359 10.92 2.76 -14.83
N TRP A 360 10.40 2.65 -13.61
CA TRP A 360 10.52 1.45 -12.78
C TRP A 360 9.77 0.26 -13.38
N ASN A 361 8.52 0.45 -13.83
CA ASN A 361 7.75 -0.64 -14.45
C ASN A 361 8.44 -1.19 -15.70
N LYS A 362 8.99 -0.31 -16.55
CA LYS A 362 9.78 -0.72 -17.72
C LYS A 362 11.02 -1.51 -17.31
N ALA A 363 11.79 -1.00 -16.36
CA ALA A 363 13.02 -1.65 -15.92
C ALA A 363 12.78 -3.05 -15.35
N HIS A 364 11.80 -3.20 -14.45
CA HIS A 364 11.45 -4.49 -13.88
C HIS A 364 10.90 -5.47 -14.92
N PHE A 365 9.97 -5.03 -15.77
CA PHE A 365 9.40 -5.90 -16.81
C PHE A 365 10.48 -6.48 -17.72
N PHE A 366 11.38 -5.63 -18.22
CA PHE A 366 12.42 -6.08 -19.13
C PHE A 366 13.57 -6.82 -18.42
N ALA A 367 13.77 -6.62 -17.11
CA ALA A 367 14.70 -7.43 -16.33
C ALA A 367 14.20 -8.89 -16.22
N GLN A 368 12.91 -9.07 -15.95
CA GLN A 368 12.27 -10.38 -15.98
C GLN A 368 12.37 -11.01 -17.38
N ALA A 369 11.95 -10.28 -18.41
CA ALA A 369 11.94 -10.79 -19.79
C ALA A 369 13.34 -11.17 -20.29
N LYS A 370 14.39 -10.43 -19.92
CA LYS A 370 15.77 -10.74 -20.31
C LYS A 370 16.22 -12.12 -19.85
N ILE A 371 15.84 -12.53 -18.65
CA ILE A 371 16.24 -13.82 -18.09
C ILE A 371 15.33 -14.94 -18.57
N GLU A 372 14.03 -14.70 -18.67
CA GLU A 372 13.04 -15.72 -19.06
C GLU A 372 13.00 -16.01 -20.57
N ALA A 373 13.17 -14.98 -21.41
CA ALA A 373 13.18 -15.12 -22.87
C ALA A 373 14.60 -15.24 -23.46
N GLY A 374 15.63 -14.86 -22.70
CA GLY A 374 17.01 -14.82 -23.16
C GLY A 374 17.36 -13.57 -23.96
N THR A 375 18.64 -13.41 -24.31
CA THR A 375 19.21 -12.21 -24.95
C THR A 375 18.82 -12.03 -26.41
N ASN A 376 18.31 -13.08 -27.07
CA ASN A 376 17.78 -13.02 -28.44
C ASN A 376 16.28 -12.70 -28.50
N LEU A 377 15.59 -12.68 -27.35
CA LEU A 377 14.15 -12.39 -27.22
C LEU A 377 13.25 -13.23 -28.13
N LYS A 378 13.74 -14.39 -28.59
CA LYS A 378 12.99 -15.21 -29.53
C LYS A 378 11.88 -15.96 -28.79
N LEU A 379 10.64 -15.76 -29.23
CA LEU A 379 9.53 -16.52 -28.67
C LEU A 379 9.68 -18.01 -28.96
N LYS A 380 9.31 -18.80 -27.96
CA LYS A 380 9.22 -20.26 -28.07
C LYS A 380 7.75 -20.62 -28.09
N THR A 381 7.39 -21.61 -28.91
CA THR A 381 6.05 -22.23 -28.94
C THR A 381 5.65 -22.87 -27.60
N GLY A 382 6.61 -23.01 -26.69
CA GLY A 382 6.45 -23.26 -25.26
C GLY A 382 7.74 -23.80 -24.65
N GLU A 383 7.72 -24.03 -23.34
CA GLU A 383 8.74 -24.82 -22.65
C GLU A 383 8.94 -26.16 -23.38
N GLY A 384 10.21 -26.54 -23.57
CA GLY A 384 10.58 -27.75 -24.28
C GLY A 384 10.67 -28.94 -23.32
N PHE A 385 10.08 -30.07 -23.71
CA PHE A 385 10.09 -31.31 -22.92
C PHE A 385 10.88 -32.41 -23.62
N ASN A 386 12.02 -32.07 -24.22
CA ASN A 386 12.90 -33.02 -24.89
C ASN A 386 13.94 -33.57 -23.90
N TYR A 387 13.48 -34.36 -22.94
CA TYR A 387 14.32 -34.95 -21.89
C TYR A 387 14.75 -36.37 -22.25
N ALA A 388 16.03 -36.68 -22.00
CA ALA A 388 16.51 -38.06 -22.01
C ALA A 388 15.93 -38.85 -20.82
N VAL A 389 15.77 -40.17 -20.97
CA VAL A 389 15.18 -41.06 -19.96
C VAL A 389 15.83 -40.86 -18.59
N GLU A 390 17.17 -40.85 -18.53
CA GLU A 390 17.97 -40.73 -17.32
C GLU A 390 17.93 -39.34 -16.67
N ALA A 391 17.49 -38.31 -17.41
CA ALA A 391 17.41 -36.94 -16.92
C ALA A 391 16.04 -36.60 -16.30
N LEU A 392 14.96 -37.29 -16.71
CA LEU A 392 13.60 -37.06 -16.22
C LEU A 392 13.45 -37.17 -14.68
N PRO A 393 14.18 -38.05 -13.97
CA PRO A 393 14.11 -38.09 -12.50
C PRO A 393 14.84 -36.93 -11.80
N ALA A 394 15.77 -36.26 -12.49
CA ALA A 394 16.62 -35.21 -11.92
C ALA A 394 15.98 -33.81 -11.97
N VAL A 395 14.90 -33.64 -12.71
CA VAL A 395 14.05 -32.44 -12.71
C VAL A 395 12.96 -32.56 -11.63
N PRO A 396 12.25 -31.47 -11.26
CA PRO A 396 11.20 -31.49 -10.23
C PRO A 396 9.91 -32.28 -10.63
N PHE A 397 10.04 -33.31 -11.48
CA PHE A 397 8.94 -34.15 -11.95
C PHE A 397 8.93 -35.47 -11.20
N LYS A 398 8.40 -35.44 -9.96
CA LYS A 398 8.29 -36.62 -9.09
C LYS A 398 7.61 -37.83 -9.76
N ALA A 399 6.73 -37.58 -10.72
CA ALA A 399 6.01 -38.60 -11.48
C ALA A 399 6.93 -39.53 -12.31
N PHE A 400 8.18 -39.15 -12.59
CA PHE A 400 9.14 -39.97 -13.33
C PHE A 400 10.16 -40.69 -12.44
N GLN A 401 10.05 -40.53 -11.12
CA GLN A 401 10.99 -41.07 -10.15
C GLN A 401 10.53 -42.44 -9.64
N ALA A 402 11.45 -43.39 -9.60
CA ALA A 402 11.38 -44.60 -8.79
C ALA A 402 12.60 -44.66 -7.86
N LYS A 403 12.61 -45.59 -6.91
CA LYS A 403 13.78 -45.86 -6.06
C LYS A 403 14.34 -47.24 -6.36
N ASP A 404 15.65 -47.34 -6.47
CA ASP A 404 16.33 -48.64 -6.51
C ASP A 404 16.36 -49.29 -5.11
N LYS A 405 16.92 -50.49 -5.01
CA LYS A 405 17.04 -51.24 -3.74
C LYS A 405 17.86 -50.50 -2.67
N ASN A 406 18.69 -49.54 -3.07
CA ASN A 406 19.54 -48.73 -2.20
C ASN A 406 18.92 -47.35 -1.91
N GLY A 407 17.69 -47.10 -2.39
CA GLY A 407 16.97 -45.85 -2.19
C GLY A 407 17.37 -44.71 -3.13
N HIS A 408 18.23 -44.95 -4.13
CA HIS A 408 18.60 -43.94 -5.12
C HIS A 408 17.44 -43.67 -6.09
N ILE A 409 17.27 -42.40 -6.46
CA ILE A 409 16.28 -42.00 -7.46
C ILE A 409 16.73 -42.48 -8.84
N ILE A 410 15.88 -43.26 -9.50
CA ILE A 410 16.07 -43.81 -10.84
C ILE A 410 14.85 -43.54 -11.74
N PRO A 411 14.98 -43.66 -13.07
CA PRO A 411 13.84 -43.56 -13.99
C PRO A 411 12.83 -44.68 -13.76
N ASN A 412 11.54 -44.34 -13.73
CA ASN A 412 10.45 -45.31 -13.73
C ASN A 412 9.97 -45.64 -15.15
N ASP A 413 8.97 -46.51 -15.29
CA ASP A 413 8.47 -46.93 -16.61
C ASP A 413 7.92 -45.76 -17.44
N LEU A 414 7.33 -44.72 -16.83
CA LEU A 414 6.90 -43.53 -17.57
C LEU A 414 8.09 -42.78 -18.19
N ALA A 415 9.23 -42.75 -17.50
CA ALA A 415 10.44 -42.13 -18.01
C ALA A 415 10.99 -42.89 -19.22
N PHE A 416 10.97 -44.22 -19.20
CA PHE A 416 11.35 -45.06 -20.34
C PHE A 416 10.35 -44.92 -21.51
N ASN A 417 9.06 -44.89 -21.22
CA ASN A 417 8.01 -44.82 -22.25
C ASN A 417 7.99 -43.47 -22.97
N TYR A 418 8.35 -42.37 -22.31
CA TYR A 418 8.20 -41.02 -22.87
C TYR A 418 9.52 -40.29 -23.11
N GLY A 419 10.61 -40.67 -22.44
CA GLY A 419 11.92 -40.01 -22.58
C GLY A 419 12.61 -40.30 -23.91
N ARG A 420 13.57 -39.46 -24.28
CA ARG A 420 14.41 -39.64 -25.46
C ARG A 420 15.43 -40.76 -25.23
N ILE A 421 15.52 -41.67 -26.21
CA ILE A 421 16.55 -42.70 -26.33
C ILE A 421 17.25 -42.49 -27.67
N ASP A 422 18.53 -42.16 -27.62
CA ASP A 422 19.36 -41.90 -28.79
C ASP A 422 20.71 -42.61 -28.66
N LYS A 423 21.58 -42.43 -29.67
CA LYS A 423 22.90 -43.07 -29.71
C LYS A 423 23.78 -42.77 -28.50
N ASN A 424 23.54 -41.67 -27.78
CA ASN A 424 24.37 -41.25 -26.66
C ASN A 424 23.99 -41.94 -25.35
N ASN A 425 22.76 -42.41 -25.19
CA ASN A 425 22.29 -43.01 -23.93
C ASN A 425 21.80 -44.46 -24.05
N LEU A 426 21.54 -44.99 -25.25
CA LEU A 426 21.01 -46.34 -25.42
C LEU A 426 21.82 -47.43 -24.69
N GLN A 427 23.14 -47.46 -24.90
CA GLN A 427 24.01 -48.46 -24.28
C GLN A 427 24.04 -48.34 -22.76
N LEU A 428 24.02 -47.11 -22.23
CA LEU A 428 23.92 -46.84 -20.80
C LEU A 428 22.59 -47.37 -20.25
N LEU A 429 21.48 -47.10 -20.94
CA LEU A 429 20.16 -47.51 -20.48
C LEU A 429 19.99 -49.03 -20.46
N GLN A 430 20.47 -49.71 -21.51
CA GLN A 430 20.43 -51.18 -21.62
C GLN A 430 21.24 -51.85 -20.51
N SER A 431 22.49 -51.40 -20.30
CA SER A 431 23.42 -52.00 -19.33
C SER A 431 23.09 -51.65 -17.88
N LYS A 432 22.77 -50.39 -17.57
CA LYS A 432 22.57 -49.92 -16.20
C LYS A 432 21.20 -50.29 -15.62
N TYR A 433 20.17 -50.33 -16.45
CA TYR A 433 18.79 -50.59 -16.00
C TYR A 433 18.24 -51.95 -16.44
N ASN A 434 19.09 -52.82 -17.00
CA ASN A 434 18.74 -54.17 -17.47
C ASN A 434 17.54 -54.18 -18.45
N LYS A 435 17.57 -53.27 -19.43
CA LYS A 435 16.52 -53.11 -20.46
C LYS A 435 17.12 -53.37 -21.84
N SER A 436 17.56 -54.60 -22.10
CA SER A 436 18.29 -54.99 -23.33
C SER A 436 17.53 -54.73 -24.64
N ASN A 437 16.19 -54.69 -24.61
CA ASN A 437 15.33 -54.55 -25.80
C ASN A 437 14.99 -53.10 -26.18
N LEU A 438 15.65 -52.09 -25.59
CA LEU A 438 15.40 -50.69 -25.95
C LEU A 438 15.88 -50.38 -27.37
N ILE A 439 15.14 -49.49 -28.05
CA ILE A 439 15.45 -48.98 -29.38
C ILE A 439 15.45 -47.44 -29.36
N PHE A 440 15.90 -46.80 -30.45
CA PHE A 440 15.85 -45.35 -30.58
C PHE A 440 14.41 -44.83 -30.50
N GLN A 441 14.23 -43.76 -29.73
CA GLN A 441 12.94 -43.15 -29.43
C GLN A 441 13.11 -41.65 -29.27
N ALA A 442 12.30 -40.87 -29.99
CA ALA A 442 12.19 -39.43 -29.73
C ALA A 442 11.41 -39.18 -28.42
N ALA A 443 11.74 -38.11 -27.68
CA ALA A 443 10.95 -37.75 -26.51
C ALA A 443 9.50 -37.44 -26.89
N ASN A 444 8.55 -38.05 -26.17
CA ASN A 444 7.14 -37.68 -26.25
C ASN A 444 6.88 -36.47 -25.36
N SER A 445 7.27 -35.29 -25.84
CA SER A 445 7.21 -34.03 -25.09
C SER A 445 5.82 -33.70 -24.56
N LYS A 446 4.75 -34.07 -25.28
CA LYS A 446 3.37 -33.86 -24.85
C LYS A 446 3.03 -34.71 -23.64
N LEU A 447 3.31 -36.01 -23.69
CA LEU A 447 3.07 -36.90 -22.55
C LEU A 447 3.97 -36.57 -21.36
N ILE A 448 5.21 -36.13 -21.61
CA ILE A 448 6.09 -35.65 -20.52
C ILE A 448 5.46 -34.44 -19.82
N ALA A 449 5.05 -33.42 -20.57
CA ALA A 449 4.44 -32.22 -20.01
C ALA A 449 3.13 -32.53 -19.26
N ASN A 450 2.27 -33.38 -19.83
CA ASN A 450 1.02 -33.77 -19.19
C ASN A 450 1.26 -34.54 -17.89
N THR A 451 2.22 -35.47 -17.89
CA THR A 451 2.59 -36.23 -16.68
C THR A 451 3.15 -35.31 -15.59
N ALA A 452 3.93 -34.29 -15.98
CA ALA A 452 4.50 -33.33 -15.04
C ALA A 452 3.46 -32.36 -14.46
N TYR A 453 2.52 -31.87 -15.29
CA TYR A 453 1.72 -30.68 -14.95
C TYR A 453 0.20 -30.88 -14.95
N SER A 454 -0.39 -31.85 -15.65
CA SER A 454 -1.85 -31.87 -15.87
C SER A 454 -2.68 -31.95 -14.59
N ASN A 455 -2.13 -32.51 -13.49
CA ASN A 455 -2.83 -32.63 -12.21
C ASN A 455 -2.31 -31.64 -11.13
N ARG A 456 -1.52 -30.63 -11.53
CA ARG A 456 -1.00 -29.60 -10.62
C ARG A 456 -2.12 -28.65 -10.20
N LYS A 457 -2.66 -28.86 -8.99
CA LYS A 457 -3.73 -28.03 -8.42
C LYS A 457 -3.34 -26.57 -8.24
N ASP A 458 -2.08 -26.30 -7.91
CA ASP A 458 -1.53 -24.95 -7.78
C ASP A 458 -1.49 -24.16 -9.11
N LEU A 459 -1.50 -24.88 -10.25
CA LEU A 459 -1.63 -24.30 -11.59
C LEU A 459 -3.08 -24.28 -12.10
N GLY A 460 -4.03 -24.79 -11.30
CA GLY A 460 -5.44 -24.93 -11.67
C GLY A 460 -5.68 -25.85 -12.86
N ASN A 461 -4.77 -26.79 -13.13
CA ASN A 461 -4.92 -27.75 -14.22
C ASN A 461 -5.90 -28.86 -13.84
N ASN A 462 -6.72 -29.29 -14.79
CA ASN A 462 -7.88 -30.18 -14.60
C ASN A 462 -7.66 -31.59 -15.20
N GLY A 463 -6.42 -31.99 -15.45
CA GLY A 463 -6.08 -33.25 -16.10
C GLY A 463 -5.96 -33.15 -17.62
N GLY A 464 -5.90 -34.31 -18.28
CA GLY A 464 -5.80 -34.41 -19.74
C GLY A 464 -4.57 -33.70 -20.31
N ASP A 465 -4.79 -32.86 -21.31
CA ASP A 465 -3.75 -32.15 -22.07
C ASP A 465 -3.34 -30.80 -21.46
N ASP A 466 -3.82 -30.45 -20.26
CA ASP A 466 -3.53 -29.16 -19.65
C ASP A 466 -2.04 -28.90 -19.44
N GLY A 467 -1.29 -29.93 -19.07
CA GLY A 467 0.15 -29.81 -18.87
C GLY A 467 0.88 -29.39 -20.15
N TRP A 468 0.45 -29.88 -21.31
CA TRP A 468 0.97 -29.46 -22.60
C TRP A 468 0.38 -28.13 -23.06
N ASN A 469 -0.94 -27.98 -23.02
CA ASN A 469 -1.65 -26.83 -23.57
C ASN A 469 -1.30 -25.54 -22.82
N TYR A 470 -1.09 -25.59 -21.51
CA TYR A 470 -0.79 -24.43 -20.67
C TYR A 470 0.62 -24.45 -20.08
N ARG A 471 1.58 -25.11 -20.75
CA ARG A 471 3.01 -24.99 -20.43
C ARG A 471 3.53 -23.56 -20.62
N GLY A 472 4.69 -23.27 -20.04
CA GLY A 472 5.31 -21.94 -20.07
C GLY A 472 5.47 -21.36 -21.47
N ARG A 473 4.94 -20.16 -21.70
CA ARG A 473 5.07 -19.39 -22.96
C ARG A 473 5.26 -17.90 -22.71
N GLY A 474 5.65 -17.20 -23.77
CA GLY A 474 5.81 -15.75 -23.75
C GLY A 474 7.05 -15.30 -23.00
N MET A 475 7.15 -13.99 -22.77
CA MET A 475 8.37 -13.35 -22.28
C MET A 475 8.62 -13.56 -20.79
N VAL A 476 7.61 -13.95 -20.02
CA VAL A 476 7.70 -14.18 -18.57
C VAL A 476 7.18 -15.56 -18.16
N GLN A 477 7.18 -16.53 -19.08
CA GLN A 477 6.81 -17.93 -18.83
C GLN A 477 5.41 -18.12 -18.21
N LEU A 478 4.36 -17.57 -18.86
CA LEU A 478 2.97 -17.80 -18.46
C LEU A 478 2.66 -19.30 -18.45
N THR A 479 2.31 -19.84 -17.28
CA THR A 479 2.16 -21.29 -17.05
C THR A 479 0.91 -21.60 -16.23
N GLY A 480 0.17 -22.65 -16.60
CA GLY A 480 -0.99 -23.17 -15.86
C GLY A 480 -2.32 -22.60 -16.32
N ARG A 481 -3.36 -23.45 -16.34
CA ARG A 481 -4.72 -23.09 -16.78
C ARG A 481 -5.28 -21.88 -16.06
N VAL A 482 -5.09 -21.78 -14.74
CA VAL A 482 -5.62 -20.63 -13.97
C VAL A 482 -5.03 -19.31 -14.46
N ASN A 483 -3.73 -19.31 -14.78
CA ASN A 483 -3.04 -18.12 -15.26
C ASN A 483 -3.45 -17.78 -16.69
N TYR A 484 -3.52 -18.76 -17.60
CA TYR A 484 -4.04 -18.53 -18.96
C TYR A 484 -5.48 -18.02 -18.93
N THR A 485 -6.34 -18.56 -18.05
CA THR A 485 -7.74 -18.11 -17.89
C THR A 485 -7.81 -16.66 -17.42
N ASN A 486 -7.02 -16.32 -16.40
CA ASN A 486 -6.94 -14.96 -15.88
C ASN A 486 -6.47 -13.94 -16.93
N ILE A 487 -5.48 -14.33 -17.74
CA ILE A 487 -4.89 -13.46 -18.75
C ILE A 487 -5.69 -13.42 -20.05
N ASN A 488 -6.52 -14.43 -20.32
CA ASN A 488 -7.43 -14.44 -21.47
C ASN A 488 -8.32 -13.20 -21.54
N THR A 489 -8.69 -12.65 -20.38
CA THR A 489 -9.43 -11.39 -20.29
C THR A 489 -8.72 -10.21 -20.97
N TYR A 490 -7.38 -10.14 -20.92
CA TYR A 490 -6.58 -9.12 -21.59
C TYR A 490 -6.49 -9.40 -23.08
N SER A 491 -6.19 -10.65 -23.46
CA SER A 491 -6.07 -11.07 -24.86
C SER A 491 -7.38 -10.84 -25.64
N ILE A 492 -8.53 -11.18 -25.05
CA ILE A 492 -9.84 -10.91 -25.65
C ILE A 492 -10.10 -9.39 -25.72
N LYS A 493 -9.84 -8.65 -24.63
CA LYS A 493 -10.10 -7.20 -24.59
C LYS A 493 -9.34 -6.42 -25.67
N TYR A 494 -8.05 -6.69 -25.81
CA TYR A 494 -7.17 -5.85 -26.63
C TYR A 494 -6.93 -6.41 -28.04
N LEU A 495 -6.98 -7.73 -28.21
CA LEU A 495 -6.64 -8.41 -29.47
C LEU A 495 -7.75 -9.31 -30.00
N ASN A 496 -8.83 -9.52 -29.24
CA ASN A 496 -9.90 -10.47 -29.58
C ASN A 496 -9.37 -11.90 -29.85
N ILE A 497 -8.35 -12.32 -29.09
CA ILE A 497 -7.77 -13.67 -29.17
C ILE A 497 -8.12 -14.46 -27.91
N ASP A 498 -8.73 -15.64 -28.08
CA ASP A 498 -9.05 -16.56 -26.99
C ASP A 498 -7.88 -17.54 -26.76
N ILE A 499 -6.97 -17.19 -25.85
CA ILE A 499 -5.76 -17.98 -25.57
C ILE A 499 -6.05 -19.27 -24.80
N LEU A 500 -7.29 -19.54 -24.39
CA LEU A 500 -7.67 -20.85 -23.88
C LEU A 500 -7.85 -21.88 -24.99
N LYS A 501 -8.20 -21.41 -26.20
CA LYS A 501 -8.33 -22.22 -27.42
C LYS A 501 -7.07 -22.12 -28.28
N GLU A 502 -6.48 -20.94 -28.36
CA GLU A 502 -5.34 -20.61 -29.22
C GLU A 502 -4.04 -20.44 -28.41
N PHE A 503 -3.81 -21.32 -27.43
CA PHE A 503 -2.72 -21.20 -26.45
C PHE A 503 -1.32 -21.11 -27.08
N GLU A 504 -1.11 -21.68 -28.27
CA GLU A 504 0.18 -21.63 -28.97
C GLU A 504 0.53 -20.21 -29.43
N LYS A 505 -0.47 -19.36 -29.71
CA LYS A 505 -0.26 -17.98 -30.15
C LYS A 505 0.51 -17.15 -29.13
N VAL A 506 0.42 -17.48 -27.84
CA VAL A 506 1.21 -16.81 -26.78
C VAL A 506 2.72 -17.00 -27.00
N GLY A 507 3.13 -18.06 -27.68
CA GLY A 507 4.52 -18.38 -28.02
C GLY A 507 4.91 -18.07 -29.47
N THR A 508 4.02 -17.53 -30.29
CA THR A 508 4.28 -17.28 -31.73
C THR A 508 3.88 -15.89 -32.21
N ASN A 509 3.07 -15.15 -31.46
CA ASN A 509 2.68 -13.77 -31.75
C ASN A 509 3.33 -12.81 -30.73
N MET A 510 4.20 -11.90 -31.20
CA MET A 510 4.96 -10.99 -30.34
C MET A 510 4.09 -10.04 -29.54
N GLU A 511 3.10 -9.42 -30.18
CA GLU A 511 2.20 -8.49 -29.49
C GLU A 511 1.41 -9.18 -28.38
N LEU A 512 0.88 -10.38 -28.66
CA LEU A 512 0.17 -11.20 -27.69
C LEU A 512 1.11 -11.66 -26.56
N ALA A 513 2.34 -12.06 -26.87
CA ALA A 513 3.33 -12.47 -25.87
C ALA A 513 3.67 -11.32 -24.92
N VAL A 514 3.84 -10.09 -25.44
CA VAL A 514 4.05 -8.89 -24.63
C VAL A 514 2.83 -8.59 -23.77
N LEU A 515 1.64 -8.53 -24.38
CA LEU A 515 0.39 -8.21 -23.68
C LEU A 515 0.09 -9.20 -22.56
N THR A 516 0.19 -10.49 -22.84
CA THR A 516 -0.07 -11.55 -21.84
C THR A 516 0.95 -11.51 -20.70
N SER A 517 2.22 -11.22 -21.00
CA SER A 517 3.27 -11.04 -19.97
C SER A 517 3.00 -9.81 -19.10
N MET A 518 2.62 -8.69 -19.72
CA MET A 518 2.25 -7.46 -18.98
C MET A 518 1.01 -7.70 -18.12
N GLY A 519 -0.01 -8.36 -18.66
CA GLY A 519 -1.23 -8.72 -17.95
C GLY A 519 -0.95 -9.59 -16.72
N TYR A 520 -0.06 -10.58 -16.85
CA TYR A 520 0.35 -11.45 -15.74
C TYR A 520 0.98 -10.67 -14.60
N LEU A 521 1.98 -9.85 -14.90
CA LEU A 521 2.65 -8.99 -13.90
C LEU A 521 1.71 -7.92 -13.33
N HIS A 522 0.82 -7.36 -14.17
CA HIS A 522 -0.22 -6.43 -13.73
C HIS A 522 -1.12 -7.06 -12.67
N ARG A 523 -1.64 -8.27 -12.91
CA ARG A 523 -2.48 -8.98 -11.93
C ARG A 523 -1.74 -9.34 -10.65
N GLY A 524 -0.42 -9.56 -10.72
CA GLY A 524 0.43 -9.75 -9.54
C GLY A 524 0.70 -8.47 -8.71
N GLY A 525 0.21 -7.32 -9.17
CA GLY A 525 0.36 -6.02 -8.51
C GLY A 525 1.66 -5.30 -8.83
N MET A 526 2.40 -5.73 -9.87
CA MET A 526 3.67 -5.11 -10.28
C MET A 526 3.57 -3.59 -10.53
N PRO A 527 2.49 -3.04 -11.16
CA PRO A 527 2.35 -1.59 -11.39
C PRO A 527 2.66 -0.74 -10.17
N ALA A 528 2.14 -1.13 -9.00
CA ALA A 528 2.37 -0.44 -7.74
C ALA A 528 3.71 -0.85 -7.09
N LYS A 529 3.98 -2.17 -7.02
CA LYS A 529 5.15 -2.73 -6.31
C LYS A 529 6.50 -2.31 -6.88
N ALA A 530 6.56 -2.02 -8.19
CA ALA A 530 7.80 -1.67 -8.88
C ALA A 530 8.31 -0.26 -8.56
N ASN A 531 7.44 0.69 -8.23
CA ASN A 531 7.86 2.10 -8.13
C ASN A 531 8.72 2.33 -6.89
N GLY A 532 9.98 2.75 -7.11
CA GLY A 532 10.95 2.94 -6.03
C GLY A 532 11.52 1.64 -5.47
N GLN A 533 11.29 0.50 -6.12
CA GLN A 533 11.77 -0.80 -5.66
C GLN A 533 13.10 -1.16 -6.33
N SER A 534 14.18 -1.27 -5.56
CA SER A 534 15.47 -1.74 -6.07
C SER A 534 15.72 -3.23 -5.87
N ASP A 535 14.97 -3.88 -4.97
CA ASP A 535 15.01 -5.32 -4.75
C ASP A 535 14.10 -6.04 -5.76
N GLU A 536 14.74 -6.67 -6.75
CA GLU A 536 14.09 -7.41 -7.83
C GLU A 536 13.40 -8.68 -7.32
N ASN A 537 13.72 -9.18 -6.12
CA ASN A 537 13.05 -10.35 -5.56
C ASN A 537 11.55 -10.11 -5.36
N VAL A 538 11.17 -8.87 -5.03
CA VAL A 538 9.76 -8.46 -4.86
C VAL A 538 8.94 -8.66 -6.13
N ILE A 539 9.57 -8.46 -7.30
CA ILE A 539 8.91 -8.66 -8.59
C ILE A 539 9.12 -10.11 -9.09
N SER A 540 10.31 -10.68 -8.89
CA SER A 540 10.64 -12.04 -9.30
C SER A 540 9.72 -13.08 -8.64
N ALA A 541 9.32 -12.87 -7.39
CA ALA A 541 8.35 -13.71 -6.69
C ALA A 541 6.95 -13.73 -7.33
N ILE A 542 6.59 -12.75 -8.18
CA ILE A 542 5.36 -12.78 -8.98
C ILE A 542 5.52 -13.74 -10.16
N VAL A 543 6.71 -13.78 -10.76
CA VAL A 543 7.01 -14.60 -11.94
C VAL A 543 7.16 -16.07 -11.56
N GLY A 544 7.90 -16.36 -10.49
CA GLY A 544 8.06 -17.72 -10.00
C GLY A 544 9.10 -17.86 -8.90
N ASN A 545 9.30 -19.09 -8.44
CA ASN A 545 10.27 -19.40 -7.39
C ASN A 545 11.72 -19.27 -7.89
N ASP A 546 12.64 -19.05 -6.95
CA ASP A 546 14.07 -19.08 -7.23
C ASP A 546 14.53 -20.53 -7.47
N VAL A 547 15.37 -20.72 -8.47
CA VAL A 547 15.86 -22.04 -8.90
C VAL A 547 17.36 -22.07 -8.73
N PHE A 548 17.88 -23.11 -8.07
CA PHE A 548 19.30 -23.21 -7.75
C PHE A 548 19.97 -24.34 -8.54
N ASN A 549 21.21 -24.13 -8.94
CA ASN A 549 22.05 -25.20 -9.49
C ASN A 549 22.63 -26.10 -8.39
N LYS A 550 23.37 -27.16 -8.77
CA LYS A 550 24.00 -28.09 -7.82
C LYS A 550 25.03 -27.46 -6.89
N LYS A 551 25.55 -26.27 -7.23
CA LYS A 551 26.48 -25.48 -6.40
C LYS A 551 25.76 -24.52 -5.44
N GLY A 552 24.42 -24.49 -5.45
CA GLY A 552 23.64 -23.57 -4.63
C GLY A 552 23.53 -22.15 -5.21
N GLU A 553 23.83 -21.95 -6.48
CA GLU A 553 23.76 -20.64 -7.14
C GLU A 553 22.38 -20.46 -7.78
N SER A 554 21.76 -19.29 -7.56
CA SER A 554 20.47 -18.92 -8.18
C SER A 554 20.63 -18.77 -9.70
N LEU A 555 19.73 -19.41 -10.44
CA LEU A 555 19.68 -19.44 -11.89
C LEU A 555 18.76 -18.38 -12.48
N ASN A 556 17.86 -17.79 -11.68
CA ASN A 556 16.89 -16.82 -12.17
C ASN A 556 16.80 -15.54 -11.32
N HIS A 557 16.60 -15.58 -10.00
CA HIS A 557 16.38 -14.35 -9.21
C HIS A 557 17.64 -13.46 -9.14
N VAL A 558 18.80 -14.03 -8.81
CA VAL A 558 20.07 -13.27 -8.78
C VAL A 558 20.43 -12.70 -10.17
N PRO A 559 20.33 -13.47 -11.27
CA PRO A 559 20.48 -12.93 -12.62
C PRO A 559 19.50 -11.79 -12.96
N LYS A 560 18.24 -11.86 -12.51
CA LYS A 560 17.25 -10.79 -12.71
C LYS A 560 17.64 -9.52 -11.97
N GLN A 561 18.07 -9.64 -10.70
CA GLN A 561 18.59 -8.51 -9.92
C GLN A 561 19.79 -7.86 -10.62
N LYS A 562 20.71 -8.67 -11.14
CA LYS A 562 21.88 -8.18 -11.90
C LYS A 562 21.44 -7.45 -13.17
N ALA A 563 20.53 -8.05 -13.96
CA ALA A 563 19.97 -7.42 -15.16
C ALA A 563 19.28 -6.08 -14.86
N PHE A 564 18.55 -5.99 -13.75
CA PHE A 564 17.95 -4.74 -13.28
C PHE A 564 19.03 -3.70 -12.95
N ASN A 565 19.94 -4.03 -12.03
CA ASN A 565 20.96 -3.09 -11.52
C ASN A 565 21.91 -2.60 -12.61
N GLU A 566 22.36 -3.49 -13.48
CA GLU A 566 23.44 -3.20 -14.40
C GLU A 566 22.96 -2.68 -15.76
N ILE A 567 21.74 -3.02 -16.16
CA ILE A 567 21.24 -2.80 -17.52
C ILE A 567 19.92 -2.01 -17.51
N THR A 568 18.81 -2.63 -17.11
CA THR A 568 17.48 -2.06 -17.41
C THR A 568 17.20 -0.79 -16.59
N SER A 569 17.68 -0.71 -15.35
CA SER A 569 17.60 0.50 -14.51
C SER A 569 18.31 1.69 -15.16
N LYS A 570 19.44 1.45 -15.83
CA LYS A 570 20.22 2.47 -16.54
C LYS A 570 19.55 2.86 -17.85
N VAL A 571 19.11 1.88 -18.65
CA VAL A 571 18.41 2.10 -19.92
C VAL A 571 17.16 2.96 -19.72
N PHE A 572 16.36 2.67 -18.68
CA PHE A 572 15.14 3.42 -18.38
C PHE A 572 15.34 4.58 -17.38
N ARG A 573 16.58 4.84 -16.97
CA ARG A 573 16.98 5.95 -16.08
C ARG A 573 16.12 6.03 -14.81
N VAL A 574 16.01 4.92 -14.08
CA VAL A 574 15.16 4.81 -12.88
C VAL A 574 15.59 5.75 -11.75
N ASN A 575 16.89 6.01 -11.62
CA ASN A 575 17.43 6.93 -10.60
C ASN A 575 16.95 8.37 -10.82
N ASP A 576 16.76 8.76 -12.08
CA ASP A 576 16.25 10.08 -12.42
C ASP A 576 14.72 10.15 -12.32
N CYS A 577 14.04 9.01 -12.17
CA CYS A 577 12.59 8.92 -12.19
C CYS A 577 11.97 9.73 -11.03
N ILE A 578 11.00 10.57 -11.37
CA ILE A 578 10.24 11.40 -10.43
C ILE A 578 8.79 10.93 -10.28
N TYR A 579 8.47 9.72 -10.75
CA TYR A 579 7.12 9.17 -10.61
C TYR A 579 6.76 8.97 -9.13
N GLY A 580 5.61 9.50 -8.71
CA GLY A 580 5.18 9.44 -7.32
C GLY A 580 6.02 10.31 -6.37
N LYS A 581 7.09 10.95 -6.86
CA LYS A 581 7.76 12.01 -6.13
C LYS A 581 6.88 13.24 -6.25
N LYS A 582 6.44 13.79 -5.10
CA LYS A 582 5.83 15.12 -5.08
C LYS A 582 6.77 16.07 -5.81
N ASP A 583 6.20 16.96 -6.60
CA ASP A 583 6.93 17.95 -7.38
C ASP A 583 8.04 18.61 -6.55
N GLU A 584 9.28 18.14 -6.72
CA GLU A 584 10.46 18.68 -6.04
C GLU A 584 10.80 20.08 -6.57
N THR A 585 10.03 20.60 -7.55
CA THR A 585 10.10 21.99 -8.00
C THR A 585 9.23 22.96 -7.18
N LYS A 586 8.44 22.49 -6.19
CA LYS A 586 8.06 23.33 -5.04
C LYS A 586 9.18 23.34 -4.00
N LYS A 587 10.27 24.00 -4.37
CA LYS A 587 11.33 24.45 -3.46
C LYS A 587 10.70 25.49 -2.53
N GLY A 588 10.14 25.07 -1.39
CA GLY A 588 9.46 26.00 -0.48
C GLY A 588 9.03 25.48 0.90
N ASP A 589 8.92 24.17 1.12
CA ASP A 589 8.22 23.65 2.31
C ASP A 589 9.07 22.83 3.30
N LYS A 590 10.39 22.64 3.09
CA LYS A 590 11.24 21.90 4.04
C LYS A 590 12.18 22.85 4.80
N ASN A 591 12.55 22.48 6.03
CA ASN A 591 13.72 23.07 6.68
C ASN A 591 14.98 22.60 5.96
N GLN A 592 15.94 23.48 5.69
CA GLN A 592 17.16 23.12 4.97
C GLN A 592 18.40 23.57 5.74
N TYR A 593 19.37 22.67 5.85
CA TYR A 593 20.71 22.92 6.34
C TYR A 593 21.74 22.59 5.26
N ASP A 594 22.65 23.51 5.01
CA ASP A 594 23.84 23.27 4.21
C ASP A 594 25.04 23.12 5.17
N ILE A 595 25.78 22.03 5.00
CA ILE A 595 26.91 21.62 5.85
C ILE A 595 28.16 21.71 4.98
N TYR A 596 29.04 22.66 5.29
CA TYR A 596 30.28 22.89 4.56
C TYR A 596 31.43 22.23 5.32
N VAL A 597 31.87 21.08 4.82
CA VAL A 597 32.85 20.22 5.50
C VAL A 597 34.21 20.91 5.63
N ASP A 598 34.61 21.70 4.62
CA ASP A 598 35.93 22.35 4.60
C ASP A 598 36.03 23.56 5.54
N THR A 599 34.90 24.22 5.83
CA THR A 599 34.86 25.40 6.70
C THR A 599 34.31 25.12 8.10
N PHE A 600 33.92 23.87 8.37
CA PHE A 600 33.25 23.46 9.62
C PHE A 600 31.99 24.29 9.91
N GLU A 601 31.26 24.66 8.87
CA GLU A 601 30.13 25.58 8.94
C GLU A 601 28.80 24.87 8.66
N VAL A 602 27.78 25.20 9.46
CA VAL A 602 26.39 24.80 9.22
C VAL A 602 25.57 26.06 8.97
N LYS A 603 24.92 26.16 7.80
CA LYS A 603 23.98 27.23 7.47
C LYS A 603 22.56 26.69 7.41
N LYS A 604 21.64 27.24 8.21
CA LYS A 604 20.21 26.99 8.04
C LYS A 604 19.70 27.87 6.90
N ILE A 605 19.56 27.29 5.72
CA ILE A 605 19.17 28.00 4.49
C ILE A 605 17.69 28.35 4.51
N THR A 606 16.86 27.39 4.94
CA THR A 606 15.41 27.56 4.99
C THR A 606 14.90 27.15 6.36
N SER A 607 14.09 28.00 6.98
CA SER A 607 13.39 27.72 8.23
C SER A 607 11.88 27.77 8.01
N LYS A 608 11.21 26.63 8.23
CA LYS A 608 9.77 26.43 8.05
C LYS A 608 9.22 25.79 9.33
N PRO A 609 8.72 26.59 10.27
CA PRO A 609 8.24 26.09 11.56
C PRO A 609 7.13 25.02 11.43
N ASP A 610 6.30 25.13 10.38
CA ASP A 610 5.18 24.22 10.12
C ASP A 610 5.60 22.94 9.37
N SER A 611 6.89 22.80 9.03
CA SER A 611 7.41 21.62 8.36
C SER A 611 8.12 20.70 9.33
N ASP A 612 7.70 19.45 9.32
CA ASP A 612 8.43 18.36 9.97
C ASP A 612 9.52 17.77 9.07
N ASP A 613 9.58 18.15 7.79
CA ASP A 613 10.60 17.67 6.86
C ASP A 613 11.85 18.56 6.89
N TYR A 614 13.01 17.88 6.86
CA TYR A 614 14.34 18.45 6.90
C TYR A 614 15.20 17.93 5.75
N GLU A 615 16.00 18.81 5.19
CA GLU A 615 17.02 18.50 4.20
C GLU A 615 18.39 18.93 4.72
N TYR A 616 19.36 18.02 4.69
CA TYR A 616 20.76 18.29 5.03
C TYR A 616 21.62 18.05 3.79
N ASN A 617 22.18 19.11 3.24
CA ASN A 617 23.06 19.07 2.09
C ASN A 617 24.51 19.17 2.55
N VAL A 618 25.30 18.14 2.26
CA VAL A 618 26.73 18.10 2.60
C VAL A 618 27.53 18.57 1.39
N TYR A 619 28.35 19.59 1.60
CA TYR A 619 29.24 20.19 0.62
C TYR A 619 30.69 19.92 1.00
N MET A 620 31.48 19.54 0.01
CA MET A 620 32.92 19.34 0.13
C MET A 620 33.60 19.91 -1.12
N LYS A 621 34.63 20.74 -0.91
CA LYS A 621 35.32 21.53 -1.94
C LYS A 621 34.35 22.29 -2.85
N GLY A 622 33.32 22.89 -2.24
CA GLY A 622 32.26 23.63 -2.94
C GLY A 622 31.25 22.77 -3.71
N THR A 623 31.43 21.45 -3.77
CA THR A 623 30.52 20.52 -4.48
C THR A 623 29.57 19.85 -3.51
N LYS A 624 28.27 19.80 -3.82
CA LYS A 624 27.31 19.03 -3.03
C LYS A 624 27.54 17.54 -3.25
N ILE A 625 27.98 16.83 -2.21
CA ILE A 625 28.34 15.41 -2.29
C ILE A 625 27.24 14.49 -1.76
N LYS A 626 26.34 15.01 -0.91
CA LYS A 626 25.24 14.21 -0.36
C LYS A 626 24.07 15.09 0.04
N THR A 627 22.86 14.54 -0.07
CA THR A 627 21.64 15.11 0.51
C THR A 627 20.99 14.05 1.38
N TYR A 628 20.63 14.42 2.61
CA TYR A 628 19.80 13.62 3.52
C TYR A 628 18.44 14.29 3.65
N THR A 629 17.36 13.52 3.53
CA THR A 629 16.00 13.98 3.80
C THR A 629 15.46 13.21 4.98
N LEU A 630 15.13 13.91 6.06
CA LEU A 630 14.70 13.33 7.34
C LEU A 630 13.37 13.98 7.75
N THR A 631 12.46 13.21 8.36
CA THR A 631 11.19 13.71 8.89
C THR A 631 11.20 13.64 10.40
N LYS A 632 10.91 14.78 11.04
CA LYS A 632 10.87 14.99 12.47
C LYS A 632 9.67 14.28 13.07
N ASN A 633 9.83 13.66 14.23
CA ASN A 633 8.73 13.05 14.97
C ASN A 633 8.00 14.09 15.85
N ARG A 634 6.94 13.64 16.52
CA ARG A 634 6.14 14.44 17.46
C ARG A 634 6.93 14.99 18.67
N HIS A 635 8.13 14.49 18.93
CA HIS A 635 9.02 14.92 20.01
C HIS A 635 10.12 15.89 19.52
N ASN A 636 9.99 16.42 18.31
CA ASN A 636 10.95 17.31 17.67
C ASN A 636 12.34 16.69 17.41
N LEU A 637 12.39 15.36 17.20
CA LEU A 637 13.63 14.63 16.92
C LEU A 637 13.59 13.98 15.54
N LEU A 638 14.77 13.86 14.92
CA LEU A 638 14.99 13.26 13.60
C LEU A 638 15.65 11.89 13.75
N PRO A 639 15.34 10.91 12.89
CA PRO A 639 16.04 9.63 12.88
C PRO A 639 17.42 9.78 12.21
N PHE A 640 18.50 9.78 12.99
CA PHE A 640 19.85 9.90 12.44
C PHE A 640 20.21 8.67 11.58
N PRO A 641 20.84 8.84 10.40
CA PRO A 641 21.19 7.71 9.53
C PRO A 641 22.08 6.68 10.24
N GLU A 642 21.65 5.42 10.26
CA GLU A 642 22.32 4.34 11.02
C GLU A 642 23.72 4.01 10.51
N THR A 643 23.97 4.24 9.22
CA THR A 643 25.25 3.95 8.58
C THR A 643 25.64 5.06 7.62
N GLY A 644 26.93 5.26 7.44
CA GLY A 644 27.49 6.09 6.39
C GLY A 644 28.89 5.66 6.00
N THR A 645 29.65 6.57 5.40
CA THR A 645 30.95 6.25 4.80
C THR A 645 31.97 5.71 5.81
N ASN A 646 31.92 6.22 7.04
CA ASN A 646 32.87 5.92 8.12
C ASN A 646 32.18 5.88 9.50
N TRP A 647 30.87 5.62 9.53
CA TRP A 647 30.14 5.41 10.78
C TRP A 647 29.09 4.31 10.67
N GLY A 648 28.74 3.76 11.82
CA GLY A 648 27.63 2.82 12.00
C GLY A 648 26.95 3.00 13.35
N ARG A 649 25.81 2.35 13.55
CA ARG A 649 25.16 2.22 14.86
C ARG A 649 25.70 0.99 15.60
N PHE A 650 25.89 1.09 16.91
CA PHE A 650 26.30 0.00 17.79
C PHE A 650 25.10 -0.80 18.34
N GLY A 651 25.26 -2.11 18.55
CA GLY A 651 24.35 -2.93 19.37
C GLY A 651 22.95 -3.21 18.80
N THR A 652 22.03 -3.72 19.63
CA THR A 652 20.60 -3.96 19.31
C THR A 652 19.73 -2.79 19.75
N ARG A 653 18.54 -2.62 19.15
CA ARG A 653 17.70 -1.43 19.36
C ARG A 653 16.92 -1.47 20.69
N ASP A 654 16.99 -0.39 21.45
CA ASP A 654 16.17 -0.19 22.65
C ASP A 654 14.69 0.04 22.34
N LYS A 655 13.81 -0.22 23.32
CA LYS A 655 12.38 0.05 23.20
C LYS A 655 12.17 1.54 22.95
N GLY A 656 11.66 1.89 21.76
CA GLY A 656 11.49 3.28 21.32
C GLY A 656 12.59 3.79 20.36
N GLY A 657 13.59 2.98 20.01
CA GLY A 657 14.77 3.43 19.26
C GLY A 657 15.73 4.26 20.11
N ASP A 658 16.93 4.53 19.61
CA ASP A 658 18.02 5.22 20.33
C ASP A 658 18.83 6.21 19.47
N ASN A 659 18.52 6.30 18.17
CA ASN A 659 19.20 7.14 17.19
C ASN A 659 18.44 8.44 16.84
N TRP A 660 17.66 8.98 17.78
CA TRP A 660 16.86 10.18 17.53
C TRP A 660 17.62 11.43 17.97
N ILE A 661 17.69 12.44 17.10
CA ILE A 661 18.62 13.58 17.23
C ILE A 661 17.93 14.92 17.00
N ASN A 662 18.42 15.98 17.64
CA ASN A 662 17.96 17.35 17.40
C ASN A 662 18.39 17.88 16.02
N GLU A 663 17.60 18.79 15.42
CA GLU A 663 17.85 19.36 14.08
C GLU A 663 19.26 19.95 13.89
N LYS A 664 19.79 20.71 14.85
CA LYS A 664 21.10 21.38 14.73
C LYS A 664 22.24 20.37 14.86
N ILE A 665 22.01 19.35 15.66
CA ILE A 665 23.02 18.39 16.09
C ILE A 665 23.14 17.29 15.05
N CYS A 666 22.05 16.98 14.36
CA CYS A 666 22.08 16.21 13.11
C CYS A 666 23.03 16.84 12.08
N ALA A 667 22.95 18.16 11.86
CA ALA A 667 23.84 18.84 10.93
C ALA A 667 25.31 18.77 11.38
N ALA A 668 25.57 19.05 12.66
CA ALA A 668 26.90 19.02 13.23
C ALA A 668 27.51 17.61 13.22
N LEU A 669 26.73 16.58 13.53
CA LEU A 669 27.18 15.19 13.57
C LEU A 669 27.45 14.63 12.16
N LEU A 670 26.63 14.98 11.17
CA LEU A 670 26.93 14.70 9.76
C LEU A 670 28.24 15.38 9.34
N GLY A 671 28.40 16.67 9.66
CA GLY A 671 29.64 17.41 9.41
C GLY A 671 30.86 16.73 10.04
N PHE A 672 30.75 16.34 11.31
CA PHE A 672 31.79 15.62 12.05
C PHE A 672 32.24 14.36 11.33
N PHE A 673 31.32 13.46 10.97
CA PHE A 673 31.70 12.21 10.29
C PHE A 673 32.33 12.45 8.92
N TYR A 674 31.78 13.38 8.13
CA TYR A 674 32.34 13.72 6.82
C TYR A 674 33.70 14.42 6.92
N SER A 675 34.00 15.12 8.02
CA SER A 675 35.31 15.75 8.24
C SER A 675 36.42 14.74 8.57
N LEU A 676 36.12 13.62 9.24
CA LEU A 676 37.16 12.70 9.74
C LEU A 676 38.12 12.22 8.64
N PRO A 677 37.69 11.55 7.54
CA PRO A 677 38.64 11.03 6.56
C PRO A 677 39.37 12.14 5.80
N ASN A 678 38.75 13.32 5.71
CA ASN A 678 39.21 14.41 4.86
C ASN A 678 40.15 15.40 5.57
N TYR A 679 40.00 15.59 6.88
CA TYR A 679 40.79 16.57 7.64
C TYR A 679 41.86 15.97 8.53
N ASN A 680 41.60 14.79 9.10
CA ASN A 680 42.53 14.15 10.01
C ASN A 680 42.95 12.73 9.60
N GLY A 681 42.50 12.29 8.42
CA GLY A 681 42.85 10.99 7.83
C GLY A 681 42.17 9.80 8.49
N TYR A 682 41.27 10.00 9.47
CA TYR A 682 40.58 8.91 10.14
C TYR A 682 39.51 8.31 9.23
N SER A 683 39.81 7.15 8.64
CA SER A 683 38.95 6.46 7.66
C SER A 683 38.25 5.22 8.21
N LYS A 684 38.58 4.78 9.45
CA LYS A 684 37.94 3.64 10.10
C LYS A 684 36.50 3.97 10.49
N THR A 685 35.68 2.95 10.68
CA THR A 685 34.29 3.12 11.12
C THR A 685 34.22 3.45 12.61
N LEU A 686 33.55 4.55 12.97
CA LEU A 686 33.11 4.83 14.34
C LEU A 686 31.69 4.35 14.55
N TYR A 687 31.42 3.75 15.71
CA TYR A 687 30.09 3.27 16.04
C TYR A 687 29.44 4.21 17.05
N PHE A 688 28.42 4.96 16.64
CA PHE A 688 27.60 5.72 17.58
C PHE A 688 26.64 4.77 18.30
N ASN A 689 26.32 5.08 19.54
CA ASN A 689 25.40 4.30 20.36
C ASN A 689 24.18 5.15 20.72
N ASP A 690 24.18 5.75 21.91
CA ASP A 690 23.02 6.38 22.49
C ASP A 690 22.96 7.87 22.11
N ILE A 691 21.81 8.30 21.57
CA ILE A 691 21.49 9.72 21.33
C ILE A 691 20.24 10.10 22.11
N SER A 692 19.08 9.58 21.70
CA SER A 692 17.82 9.63 22.44
C SER A 692 16.77 8.71 21.80
N ALA A 693 15.71 8.43 22.54
CA ALA A 693 14.58 7.64 22.07
C ALA A 693 13.62 8.43 21.18
N SER A 694 12.85 7.72 20.34
CA SER A 694 11.79 8.34 19.52
C SER A 694 10.72 9.05 20.35
N ASP A 695 10.54 8.66 21.60
CA ASP A 695 9.58 9.25 22.54
C ASP A 695 10.17 10.40 23.37
N GLY A 696 11.38 10.86 23.04
CA GLY A 696 12.06 11.96 23.71
C GLY A 696 12.74 11.57 25.02
N ARG A 697 12.71 10.29 25.43
CA ARG A 697 13.51 9.84 26.57
C ARG A 697 14.99 9.95 26.23
N ASN A 698 15.76 10.47 27.18
CA ASN A 698 17.20 10.47 27.08
C ASN A 698 17.70 9.05 27.41
N ILE A 699 18.43 8.44 26.48
CA ILE A 699 19.05 7.12 26.67
C ILE A 699 20.53 7.36 26.92
N GLY A 700 21.12 6.69 27.91
CA GLY A 700 22.53 6.87 28.27
C GLY A 700 22.84 8.11 29.13
N HIS A 701 22.04 9.17 29.06
CA HIS A 701 22.31 10.44 29.76
C HIS A 701 21.28 10.77 30.87
N ALA A 702 21.51 10.26 32.08
CA ALA A 702 20.70 10.63 33.24
C ALA A 702 20.95 12.10 33.67
N GLY A 703 19.88 12.89 33.84
CA GLY A 703 19.95 14.22 34.48
C GLY A 703 20.00 15.44 33.54
N HIS A 704 19.70 15.30 32.25
CA HIS A 704 19.61 16.43 31.32
C HIS A 704 18.29 16.41 30.52
N ASP A 705 17.48 17.47 30.62
CA ASP A 705 16.27 17.74 29.82
C ASP A 705 16.56 18.00 28.32
N LEU A 706 17.58 17.34 27.77
CA LEU A 706 18.22 17.67 26.51
C LEU A 706 18.15 16.48 25.53
N ALA A 707 16.95 15.98 25.26
CA ALA A 707 16.73 14.91 24.30
C ALA A 707 17.38 15.24 22.94
N GLY A 708 18.19 14.32 22.43
CA GLY A 708 18.82 14.41 21.12
C GLY A 708 19.98 15.40 21.03
N LYS A 709 20.55 15.84 22.15
CA LYS A 709 21.65 16.82 22.14
C LYS A 709 23.06 16.30 22.37
N ASP A 710 23.15 15.10 22.89
CA ASP A 710 24.41 14.48 23.23
C ASP A 710 24.48 13.12 22.51
N VAL A 711 25.69 12.67 22.16
CA VAL A 711 25.90 11.41 21.46
C VAL A 711 27.06 10.65 22.06
N ASP A 712 26.81 9.39 22.39
CA ASP A 712 27.83 8.44 22.81
C ASP A 712 28.39 7.70 21.59
N ILE A 713 29.71 7.61 21.50
CA ILE A 713 30.43 6.97 20.41
C ILE A 713 31.44 5.99 20.99
N ARG A 714 31.48 4.78 20.47
CA ARG A 714 32.45 3.76 20.88
C ARG A 714 33.88 4.21 20.59
N TYR A 715 34.80 3.84 21.47
CA TYR A 715 36.20 4.18 21.29
C TYR A 715 36.74 3.66 19.94
N PRO A 716 37.67 4.38 19.30
CA PRO A 716 38.24 3.93 18.05
C PRO A 716 38.94 2.58 18.27
N GLY A 717 38.80 1.65 17.31
CA GLY A 717 39.21 0.26 17.47
C GLY A 717 38.10 -0.69 17.94
N SER A 718 36.92 -0.16 18.31
CA SER A 718 35.73 -0.98 18.58
C SER A 718 35.08 -1.52 17.30
N THR A 719 34.30 -2.60 17.43
CA THR A 719 33.48 -3.16 16.33
C THR A 719 31.99 -2.92 16.59
N SER A 720 31.12 -3.27 15.64
CA SER A 720 29.66 -3.19 15.81
C SER A 720 29.08 -4.21 16.81
N GLY A 721 29.89 -5.16 17.31
CA GLY A 721 29.53 -6.28 18.19
C GLY A 721 29.49 -5.95 19.68
N GLY A 722 29.69 -6.95 20.56
CA GLY A 722 29.52 -6.83 22.02
C GLY A 722 30.33 -5.70 22.70
N GLN A 723 29.90 -5.34 23.92
CA GLN A 723 30.46 -4.22 24.71
C GLN A 723 32.00 -4.24 24.72
N THR A 724 32.60 -3.19 24.16
CA THR A 724 34.06 -3.05 24.07
C THR A 724 34.52 -1.95 25.04
N PHE A 725 35.13 -2.36 26.16
CA PHE A 725 35.70 -1.42 27.11
C PHE A 725 37.00 -0.80 26.59
N TRP A 726 37.44 0.32 27.16
CA TRP A 726 38.71 1.00 26.86
C TRP A 726 39.89 0.02 26.78
N ARG A 727 39.99 -0.91 27.75
CA ARG A 727 41.04 -1.94 27.80
C ARG A 727 41.07 -2.86 26.58
N ASP A 728 39.93 -3.05 25.94
CA ASP A 728 39.77 -3.94 24.80
C ASP A 728 39.96 -3.17 23.48
N ALA A 729 39.43 -1.94 23.40
CA ALA A 729 39.68 -1.03 22.27
C ALA A 729 41.19 -0.71 22.10
N MET A 730 41.92 -0.59 23.22
CA MET A 730 43.37 -0.40 23.23
C MET A 730 44.14 -1.48 22.47
N LYS A 731 43.63 -2.72 22.40
CA LYS A 731 44.32 -3.84 21.73
C LYS A 731 44.44 -3.63 20.21
N ALA A 732 43.65 -2.73 19.64
CA ALA A 732 43.75 -2.35 18.23
C ALA A 732 44.91 -1.36 17.93
N TYR A 733 45.64 -0.92 18.96
CA TYR A 733 46.71 0.07 18.90
C TYR A 733 48.01 -0.49 19.50
N LYS A 734 49.16 0.06 19.12
CA LYS A 734 50.47 -0.44 19.58
C LYS A 734 50.72 -0.12 21.06
N SER A 735 50.16 0.99 21.54
CA SER A 735 50.25 1.45 22.91
C SER A 735 49.02 2.24 23.35
N GLU A 736 48.85 2.43 24.67
CA GLU A 736 47.80 3.32 25.20
C GLU A 736 47.98 4.78 24.72
N ALA A 737 49.23 5.21 24.50
CA ALA A 737 49.50 6.54 23.97
C ALA A 737 48.93 6.72 22.55
N ASP A 738 48.98 5.67 21.70
CA ASP A 738 48.50 5.75 20.32
C ASP A 738 46.97 5.91 20.25
N ILE A 739 46.21 5.18 21.09
CA ILE A 739 44.75 5.35 21.12
C ILE A 739 44.37 6.72 21.69
N VAL A 740 45.14 7.26 22.64
CA VAL A 740 44.90 8.60 23.19
C VAL A 740 45.13 9.65 22.11
N ILE A 741 46.22 9.56 21.35
CA ILE A 741 46.50 10.47 20.22
C ILE A 741 45.36 10.40 19.19
N GLU A 742 44.93 9.20 18.81
CA GLU A 742 43.84 9.01 17.86
C GLU A 742 42.52 9.58 18.38
N LEU A 743 42.19 9.33 19.65
CA LEU A 743 40.97 9.84 20.25
C LEU A 743 40.98 11.37 20.37
N GLU A 744 42.09 11.96 20.81
CA GLU A 744 42.26 13.42 20.85
C GLU A 744 42.10 14.03 19.46
N ASN A 745 42.64 13.37 18.43
CA ASN A 745 42.50 13.76 17.04
C ASN A 745 41.03 13.74 16.60
N ILE A 746 40.28 12.68 16.90
CA ILE A 746 38.84 12.57 16.61
C ILE A 746 38.05 13.66 17.34
N ILE A 747 38.22 13.81 18.66
CA ILE A 747 37.48 14.80 19.46
C ILE A 747 37.80 16.23 19.01
N SER A 748 39.02 16.51 18.56
CA SER A 748 39.38 17.83 18.02
C SER A 748 38.51 18.25 16.83
N ILE A 749 38.09 17.29 15.97
CA ILE A 749 37.14 17.54 14.89
C ILE A 749 35.74 17.82 15.47
N GLY A 750 35.34 17.09 16.50
CA GLY A 750 34.09 17.36 17.24
C GLY A 750 34.02 18.80 17.75
N VAL A 751 35.10 19.33 18.33
CA VAL A 751 35.17 20.71 18.81
C VAL A 751 34.93 21.73 17.69
N LYS A 752 35.48 21.49 16.49
CA LYS A 752 35.23 22.37 15.33
C LYS A 752 33.75 22.41 14.95
N TRP A 753 33.02 21.32 15.16
CA TRP A 753 31.57 21.22 14.99
C TRP A 753 30.75 21.58 16.25
N LYS A 754 31.34 22.31 17.20
CA LYS A 754 30.70 22.81 18.45
C LYS A 754 30.34 21.73 19.49
N PHE A 755 30.89 20.52 19.36
CA PHE A 755 30.87 19.56 20.46
C PHE A 755 31.96 19.92 21.48
N THR A 756 31.59 20.64 22.53
CA THR A 756 32.53 21.23 23.51
C THR A 756 32.36 20.68 24.92
N LYS A 757 31.25 20.02 25.23
CA LYS A 757 31.02 19.37 26.53
C LYS A 757 31.28 17.86 26.41
N ASN A 758 32.53 17.50 26.14
CA ASN A 758 32.90 16.12 25.83
C ASN A 758 33.45 15.39 27.05
N TYR A 759 33.21 14.09 27.14
CA TYR A 759 33.71 13.24 28.21
C TYR A 759 34.38 11.98 27.66
N ALA A 760 35.30 11.43 28.44
CA ALA A 760 35.95 10.17 28.17
C ALA A 760 36.29 9.46 29.48
N TYR A 761 36.73 8.21 29.38
CA TYR A 761 37.05 7.36 30.51
C TYR A 761 38.26 7.87 31.30
N LYS A 762 39.33 8.27 30.59
CA LYS A 762 40.62 8.64 31.17
C LYS A 762 40.73 10.14 31.44
N LYS A 763 41.46 10.49 32.50
CA LYS A 763 41.81 11.87 32.83
C LYS A 763 42.85 12.38 31.83
N GLY A 764 42.79 13.66 31.47
CA GLY A 764 43.81 14.32 30.68
C GLY A 764 43.67 14.20 29.16
N ILE A 765 42.63 13.51 28.65
CA ILE A 765 42.32 13.51 27.22
C ILE A 765 41.93 14.94 26.80
N LYS A 766 42.67 15.53 25.86
CA LYS A 766 42.40 16.89 25.36
C LYS A 766 40.98 17.02 24.81
N ASN A 767 40.44 18.23 24.91
CA ASN A 767 39.09 18.58 24.43
C ASN A 767 37.94 17.85 25.14
N THR A 768 38.20 17.26 26.31
CA THR A 768 37.19 16.74 27.24
C THR A 768 37.14 17.59 28.50
N THR A 769 36.16 17.39 29.38
CA THR A 769 36.09 18.11 30.67
C THR A 769 37.22 17.74 31.65
N GLY A 770 38.14 16.86 31.26
CA GLY A 770 39.26 16.41 32.11
C GLY A 770 38.84 15.55 33.30
N LYS A 771 37.58 15.09 33.35
CA LYS A 771 37.07 14.23 34.42
C LYS A 771 37.02 12.78 33.93
N ALA A 772 37.84 11.92 34.53
CA ALA A 772 37.72 10.49 34.34
C ALA A 772 36.38 10.02 34.93
N THR A 773 35.57 9.33 34.16
CA THR A 773 34.24 8.89 34.60
C THR A 773 34.05 7.42 34.25
N SER A 774 33.78 6.59 35.26
CA SER A 774 33.59 5.14 35.08
C SER A 774 32.43 4.78 34.17
N VAL A 775 31.44 5.66 34.03
CA VAL A 775 30.31 5.47 33.10
C VAL A 775 30.75 5.52 31.63
N HIS A 776 31.85 6.19 31.29
CA HIS A 776 32.37 6.31 29.92
C HIS A 776 33.40 5.21 29.59
N GLN A 777 33.37 4.06 30.28
CA GLN A 777 34.38 3.01 30.14
C GLN A 777 34.42 2.34 28.76
N ASP A 778 33.33 2.40 27.99
CA ASP A 778 33.14 1.72 26.71
C ASP A 778 32.72 2.69 25.57
N HIS A 779 32.70 3.99 25.84
CA HIS A 779 32.39 5.04 24.87
C HIS A 779 33.02 6.38 25.27
N PHE A 780 33.21 7.28 24.31
CA PHE A 780 33.40 8.70 24.56
C PHE A 780 32.14 9.46 24.19
N HIS A 781 31.96 10.62 24.81
CA HIS A 781 30.75 11.41 24.71
C HIS A 781 31.03 12.73 23.98
N LEU A 782 30.19 13.09 23.00
CA LEU A 782 30.21 14.39 22.35
C LEU A 782 28.96 15.20 22.71
N GLY A 783 29.17 16.29 23.45
CA GLY A 783 28.08 17.15 23.90
C GLY A 783 28.05 18.47 23.14
N TYR A 784 26.99 18.70 22.37
CA TYR A 784 26.82 19.92 21.56
C TYR A 784 26.39 21.09 22.44
N ARG A 785 27.11 22.21 22.43
CA ARG A 785 26.77 23.39 23.24
C ARG A 785 26.85 24.70 22.46
#